data_AF-A0A4U6XV32-F1
#
_entry.id   AF-A0A4U6XV32-F1
#
_cell.length_a   1.000
_cell.length_b   1.000
_cell.length_c   1.000
_cell.angle_alpha   90.00
_cell.angle_beta   90.00
_cell.angle_gamma   90.00
#
_symmetry.space_group_name_H-M   'P 1'
#
loop_
_entity.id
_entity.type
_entity.pdbx_description
1 polymer ?
#
loop_
_entity_poly.entity_id
_entity_poly.type
_entity_poly.pdbx_seq_one_letter_code
_entity_poly.pdbx_strand_id
1 'polypeptide(L)'
;MASELEYTLEQVKTTRVASDDIDKTFRSSSIALGGKILAFSDEWFAEASNLLTPTPPIRQPGKMVYTGAWYDGWETRRHNTEPFDWVIVRLGVASGTVDGVEVDTAFFSGNHAPSISVEGCFNLDDDEVVSWKGGRGQWETILGNEECGPSQRFGWKLAEPKEKQYTHVRLNMYPDGGIARFRLFGHAVPVFPDDKDAIFDLAAAQNGGVAISCSDQHFGTKDNLLLPGRGKDMGDGWETARSRTKNHVDWTILRLGAPGFVQNVVVDTAHFRGNFPQKVKIDALSWVDSGEPRADAASWTEIVAPSKCGPDQEHDFPSTVNDKAVSHIKITIIPDGGYLNTELPVRRLQQTSFPHRINQYPRPDSCLPGLLLAPPPIMDFEDANGGFGDKKRPLPDDLPKSLDDRSRRPVELVPETEMYDGWQGQSQFLTTPVLAKPLNFGDLSLDDRTYDEDITTSPKNSDARLMEMIAAQAAHRVGPGFGDEETILTDEKLSEDEKKDLLQRALNMAASNGDVERVSNIVGGKAKVYVDINAPDEDGTPPLIYASCFGHEGVVQALIDAGADVDKQDRNQWSALMWAMTNRHKSIAKALLDNGASAEQKTSSGRTAFDFVPPDSDMSFYLHDSGYNIGNAGTDDFYSPGFSQDRFEEEMAENELRRRMMMDSARDLEVDLGNVGMDDQPENPDELEEEQPEFDWSRCLHDQMFVFQEHELDRILDIIITNMTPQRSPAQKPVPANMIFLSARYAHYHSSPDLLAKLMISAMDKINDVVEQYQWDMTILAFWISNATLLLHYLKKDAGLVEATVEFQAQLSELVNEIFILIVRDAERRLDKVLDAAMLDHETIPGFEDIAFQNEWRIFKRKAQVKEEPLEKRFRPPSPKQRAKPAPRNVTSLLSSTLFVLDLYDIHSVITAQIISQLLYWLGAELFNRIMSNRKYLARTKAMQIRMNVSTLEDWARTNNRQPEHYEGGETKSSGETTVDAARRHMAPVIQLLQWLQCFSSLGADDLEALVGTLQQLKRLSPQQLIHAASHYRPEVGERGLPKSALKYLNAIQAEHVRRKEDRKSSAPSTPVRGKHPNGAITGTPGSQATTQSDEEEDDDAPENLLLDPALMLPFTLPSVTDMLVSYGAGFGGVNRERARKYIPTVPPEFLSKLEASGARKGPMFSEKDWENEEV
;
A
#
# COMPACT_ATOMS: atom_id res chain seq x y z
N MET A 1 43.68 -14.31 -38.37
CA MET A 1 43.14 -13.03 -38.87
C MET A 1 41.73 -13.28 -39.37
N ALA A 2 40.76 -13.19 -38.48
CA ALA A 2 39.40 -12.80 -38.85
C ALA A 2 39.32 -11.29 -38.61
N SER A 3 38.64 -10.54 -39.46
CA SER A 3 38.51 -9.09 -39.32
C SER A 3 37.44 -8.76 -38.30
N GLU A 4 37.82 -8.07 -37.23
CA GLU A 4 36.88 -7.29 -36.42
C GLU A 4 36.26 -6.23 -37.35
N LEU A 5 34.99 -6.39 -37.68
CA LEU A 5 34.21 -5.38 -38.38
C LEU A 5 33.75 -4.37 -37.33
N GLU A 6 34.52 -3.29 -37.15
CA GLU A 6 34.15 -2.19 -36.25
C GLU A 6 32.74 -1.70 -36.60
N TYR A 7 31.83 -1.77 -35.61
CA TYR A 7 30.45 -1.33 -35.75
C TYR A 7 30.42 0.21 -35.85
N THR A 8 30.59 0.70 -37.07
CA THR A 8 30.89 2.11 -37.36
C THR A 8 29.60 2.89 -37.61
N LEU A 9 29.22 3.72 -36.64
CA LEU A 9 28.09 4.63 -36.72
C LEU A 9 28.39 5.83 -37.62
N GLU A 10 27.39 6.28 -38.38
CA GLU A 10 27.47 7.54 -39.12
C GLU A 10 27.29 8.75 -38.17
N GLN A 11 28.15 9.76 -38.28
CA GLN A 11 27.98 11.01 -37.55
C GLN A 11 26.89 11.89 -38.18
N VAL A 12 25.67 11.74 -37.68
CA VAL A 12 24.54 12.62 -38.00
C VAL A 12 24.75 14.00 -37.37
N LYS A 13 24.45 15.08 -38.10
CA LYS A 13 24.53 16.45 -37.56
C LYS A 13 23.33 16.74 -36.63
N THR A 14 23.63 17.03 -35.38
CA THR A 14 22.65 17.36 -34.34
C THR A 14 22.88 18.75 -33.77
N THR A 15 21.86 19.29 -33.12
CA THR A 15 21.95 20.46 -32.25
C THR A 15 21.49 20.05 -30.85
N ARG A 16 22.41 20.07 -29.88
CA ARG A 16 22.10 19.77 -28.47
C ARG A 16 21.24 20.91 -27.88
N VAL A 17 20.12 20.55 -27.27
CA VAL A 17 19.15 21.45 -26.63
C VAL A 17 19.47 21.51 -25.13
N ALA A 18 19.38 22.70 -24.52
CA ALA A 18 19.52 22.84 -23.07
C ALA A 18 18.32 22.21 -22.36
N SER A 19 18.53 21.57 -21.20
CA SER A 19 17.50 20.83 -20.44
C SER A 19 16.17 21.58 -20.31
N ASP A 20 16.27 22.87 -20.02
CA ASP A 20 15.15 23.74 -19.67
C ASP A 20 14.36 24.21 -20.92
N ASP A 21 14.97 24.11 -22.10
CA ASP A 21 14.36 24.41 -23.40
C ASP A 21 13.85 23.14 -24.13
N ILE A 22 14.10 21.91 -23.63
CA ILE A 22 13.63 20.65 -24.27
C ILE A 22 12.11 20.67 -24.41
N ASP A 23 11.38 20.90 -23.31
CA ASP A 23 9.91 20.87 -23.30
C ASP A 23 9.30 21.93 -24.24
N LYS A 24 9.92 23.11 -24.26
CA LYS A 24 9.55 24.23 -25.14
C LYS A 24 9.86 23.97 -26.62
N THR A 25 10.90 23.19 -26.91
CA THR A 25 11.37 22.87 -28.27
C THR A 25 10.58 21.73 -28.91
N PHE A 26 10.06 20.78 -28.10
CA PHE A 26 9.44 19.55 -28.61
C PHE A 26 8.04 19.25 -28.06
N ARG A 27 7.77 19.45 -26.75
CA ARG A 27 6.54 18.94 -26.10
C ARG A 27 5.29 19.77 -26.36
N SER A 28 5.44 21.01 -26.82
CA SER A 28 4.33 21.92 -27.16
C SER A 28 3.48 21.47 -28.36
N SER A 29 3.87 20.40 -29.06
CA SER A 29 3.16 19.85 -30.23
C SER A 29 3.28 18.33 -30.38
N SER A 30 3.55 17.58 -29.30
CA SER A 30 3.78 16.13 -29.35
C SER A 30 2.78 15.34 -28.50
N ILE A 31 2.09 14.38 -29.11
CA ILE A 31 1.18 13.44 -28.43
C ILE A 31 1.96 12.18 -28.05
N ALA A 32 1.69 11.60 -26.87
CA ALA A 32 2.23 10.30 -26.48
C ALA A 32 1.46 9.18 -27.18
N LEU A 33 2.11 8.48 -28.12
CA LEU A 33 1.50 7.42 -28.91
C LEU A 33 2.16 6.08 -28.55
N GLY A 34 1.35 5.13 -28.06
CA GLY A 34 1.80 3.94 -27.31
C GLY A 34 2.75 3.03 -28.05
N GLY A 35 4.06 3.28 -27.92
CA GLY A 35 5.11 2.38 -28.39
C GLY A 35 5.26 1.15 -27.50
N LYS A 36 5.85 0.09 -28.06
CA LYS A 36 6.03 -1.20 -27.39
C LYS A 36 7.49 -1.65 -27.47
N ILE A 37 8.03 -2.18 -26.37
CA ILE A 37 9.32 -2.90 -26.39
C ILE A 37 9.11 -4.27 -27.05
N LEU A 38 9.92 -4.61 -28.05
CA LEU A 38 9.88 -5.92 -28.71
C LEU A 38 10.98 -6.86 -28.20
N ALA A 39 12.19 -6.34 -28.00
CA ALA A 39 13.34 -7.12 -27.57
C ALA A 39 14.43 -6.21 -26.97
N PHE A 40 15.31 -6.79 -26.16
CA PHE A 40 16.41 -6.13 -25.47
C PHE A 40 17.62 -7.08 -25.36
N SER A 41 18.78 -6.54 -24.99
CA SER A 41 19.97 -7.33 -24.65
C SER A 41 19.94 -7.89 -23.22
N ASP A 42 19.56 -7.05 -22.26
CA ASP A 42 19.53 -7.34 -20.82
C ASP A 42 18.55 -6.37 -20.12
N GLU A 43 18.00 -6.76 -18.96
CA GLU A 43 17.10 -5.93 -18.12
C GLU A 43 17.37 -6.20 -16.62
N TRP A 44 18.59 -6.57 -16.25
CA TRP A 44 18.86 -7.22 -14.96
C TRP A 44 18.47 -6.40 -13.72
N PHE A 45 18.68 -5.08 -13.71
CA PHE A 45 18.36 -4.26 -12.53
C PHE A 45 17.00 -3.55 -12.65
N ALA A 46 16.60 -3.15 -13.86
CA ALA A 46 15.28 -2.59 -14.12
C ALA A 46 14.87 -2.74 -15.61
N GLU A 47 13.58 -2.94 -15.86
CA GLU A 47 12.99 -3.25 -17.16
C GLU A 47 13.04 -2.08 -18.16
N ALA A 48 13.22 -2.37 -19.44
CA ALA A 48 13.20 -1.38 -20.52
C ALA A 48 11.78 -0.85 -20.84
N SER A 49 10.73 -1.53 -20.36
CA SER A 49 9.34 -1.05 -20.33
C SER A 49 9.25 0.39 -19.79
N ASN A 50 9.99 0.67 -18.71
CA ASN A 50 10.01 1.96 -18.02
C ASN A 50 10.51 3.13 -18.88
N LEU A 51 11.26 2.88 -19.95
CA LEU A 51 11.74 3.93 -20.85
C LEU A 51 10.59 4.71 -21.51
N LEU A 52 9.48 4.01 -21.75
CA LEU A 52 8.32 4.53 -22.48
C LEU A 52 7.26 5.14 -21.55
N THR A 53 7.21 4.75 -20.27
CA THR A 53 6.27 5.23 -19.25
C THR A 53 6.04 6.76 -19.34
N PRO A 54 4.79 7.25 -19.48
CA PRO A 54 4.53 8.64 -19.86
C PRO A 54 4.92 9.66 -18.77
N THR A 55 4.84 9.26 -17.50
CA THR A 55 5.21 10.09 -16.35
C THR A 55 6.72 10.40 -16.31
N PRO A 56 7.13 11.52 -15.67
CA PRO A 56 8.53 11.73 -15.29
C PRO A 56 9.03 10.61 -14.36
N PRO A 57 10.34 10.29 -14.38
CA PRO A 57 10.93 9.33 -13.44
C PRO A 57 10.66 9.68 -11.98
N ILE A 58 10.34 8.66 -11.18
CA ILE A 58 10.26 8.75 -9.72
C ILE A 58 11.40 7.97 -9.04
N ARG A 59 11.71 8.35 -7.79
CA ARG A 59 12.67 7.62 -6.95
C ARG A 59 12.01 7.20 -5.66
N GLN A 60 12.17 5.93 -5.27
CA GLN A 60 11.68 5.39 -4.00
C GLN A 60 12.89 4.88 -3.17
N PRO A 61 13.62 5.76 -2.47
CA PRO A 61 14.84 5.37 -1.74
C PRO A 61 14.55 4.30 -0.67
N GLY A 62 15.29 3.19 -0.71
CA GLY A 62 15.11 2.06 0.19
C GLY A 62 14.22 0.93 -0.35
N LYS A 63 13.49 1.15 -1.46
CA LYS A 63 12.82 0.07 -2.19
C LYS A 63 13.87 -0.81 -2.88
N MET A 64 13.84 -2.10 -2.57
CA MET A 64 14.73 -3.11 -3.15
C MET A 64 13.89 -4.11 -3.94
N VAL A 65 14.36 -4.48 -5.13
CA VAL A 65 13.88 -5.63 -5.91
C VAL A 65 14.85 -6.81 -5.74
N TYR A 66 14.47 -7.99 -6.24
CA TYR A 66 15.26 -9.21 -6.09
C TYR A 66 16.67 -9.12 -6.71
N THR A 67 16.90 -8.21 -7.65
CA THR A 67 18.19 -7.99 -8.33
C THR A 67 19.00 -6.82 -7.79
N GLY A 68 18.40 -5.86 -7.06
CA GLY A 68 19.11 -4.65 -6.62
C GLY A 68 18.20 -3.59 -5.97
N ALA A 69 18.67 -2.34 -5.97
CA ALA A 69 17.81 -1.20 -5.63
C ALA A 69 16.82 -0.95 -6.77
N TRP A 70 15.57 -0.61 -6.45
CA TRP A 70 14.57 -0.33 -7.48
C TRP A 70 14.82 1.03 -8.14
N TYR A 71 14.78 1.06 -9.47
CA TYR A 71 14.85 2.24 -10.31
C TYR A 71 13.64 2.33 -11.25
N ASP A 72 13.18 3.55 -11.50
CA ASP A 72 12.18 3.86 -12.53
C ASP A 72 12.89 4.15 -13.85
N GLY A 73 13.25 3.09 -14.57
CA GLY A 73 14.05 3.14 -15.80
C GLY A 73 14.46 1.75 -16.27
N TRP A 74 15.30 1.71 -17.30
CA TRP A 74 16.07 0.54 -17.71
C TRP A 74 17.43 0.57 -16.99
N GLU A 75 17.89 -0.55 -16.44
CA GLU A 75 19.30 -0.70 -16.01
C GLU A 75 19.79 -2.13 -16.27
N THR A 76 20.90 -2.24 -16.99
CA THR A 76 21.50 -3.50 -17.43
C THR A 76 22.61 -3.98 -16.49
N ARG A 77 22.94 -5.27 -16.56
CA ARG A 77 24.03 -5.86 -15.79
C ARG A 77 25.38 -5.23 -16.15
N ARG A 78 26.23 -5.05 -15.14
CA ARG A 78 27.56 -4.43 -15.30
C ARG A 78 28.55 -5.32 -16.03
N HIS A 79 29.49 -4.69 -16.71
CA HIS A 79 30.56 -5.33 -17.48
C HIS A 79 30.01 -6.15 -18.65
N ASN A 80 29.27 -5.49 -19.53
CA ASN A 80 28.85 -6.07 -20.80
C ASN A 80 30.08 -6.54 -21.60
N THR A 81 29.97 -7.72 -22.21
CA THR A 81 31.00 -8.32 -23.06
C THR A 81 30.84 -7.92 -24.52
N GLU A 82 29.64 -7.48 -24.91
CA GLU A 82 29.33 -6.88 -26.20
C GLU A 82 29.64 -5.37 -26.18
N PRO A 83 29.82 -4.70 -27.33
CA PRO A 83 30.19 -3.28 -27.37
C PRO A 83 29.09 -2.33 -26.87
N PHE A 84 27.83 -2.78 -26.79
CA PHE A 84 26.69 -2.02 -26.27
C PHE A 84 25.54 -2.94 -25.86
N ASP A 85 24.77 -2.49 -24.86
CA ASP A 85 23.42 -2.94 -24.62
C ASP A 85 22.44 -2.25 -25.58
N TRP A 86 21.31 -2.88 -25.89
CA TRP A 86 20.33 -2.34 -26.83
C TRP A 86 18.89 -2.73 -26.48
N VAL A 87 17.95 -1.91 -26.93
CA VAL A 87 16.51 -2.17 -26.86
C VAL A 87 15.82 -1.76 -28.16
N ILE A 88 14.97 -2.64 -28.69
CA ILE A 88 14.16 -2.45 -29.90
C ILE A 88 12.74 -2.03 -29.51
N VAL A 89 12.30 -0.89 -30.04
CA VAL A 89 11.00 -0.27 -29.80
C VAL A 89 10.21 -0.25 -31.11
N ARG A 90 9.02 -0.86 -31.10
CA ARG A 90 7.99 -0.62 -32.12
C ARG A 90 7.34 0.73 -31.82
N LEU A 91 7.31 1.63 -32.80
CA LEU A 91 6.63 2.92 -32.64
C LEU A 91 5.13 2.71 -32.52
N GLY A 92 4.44 3.50 -31.69
CA GLY A 92 2.97 3.45 -31.52
C GLY A 92 2.17 4.04 -32.68
N VAL A 93 2.83 4.32 -33.81
CA VAL A 93 2.29 4.85 -35.05
C VAL A 93 2.48 3.81 -36.16
N ALA A 94 1.68 3.89 -37.22
CA ALA A 94 1.86 3.03 -38.40
C ALA A 94 3.29 3.16 -38.96
N SER A 95 3.73 4.40 -39.15
CA SER A 95 5.13 4.82 -39.32
C SER A 95 5.31 6.29 -38.91
N GLY A 96 6.54 6.80 -38.83
CA GLY A 96 6.79 8.23 -38.61
C GLY A 96 8.18 8.70 -39.01
N THR A 97 8.34 10.00 -39.27
CA THR A 97 9.64 10.67 -39.39
C THR A 97 10.21 10.99 -37.99
N VAL A 98 11.48 11.41 -37.93
CA VAL A 98 12.12 11.86 -36.68
C VAL A 98 12.79 13.21 -36.88
N ASP A 99 12.52 14.12 -35.94
CA ASP A 99 13.05 15.48 -35.85
C ASP A 99 13.92 15.71 -34.59
N GLY A 100 13.77 14.87 -33.56
CA GLY A 100 14.58 14.93 -32.36
C GLY A 100 14.48 13.72 -31.43
N VAL A 101 15.42 13.66 -30.48
CA VAL A 101 15.57 12.61 -29.46
C VAL A 101 15.72 13.26 -28.09
N GLU A 102 15.08 12.70 -27.06
CA GLU A 102 15.37 12.97 -25.65
C GLU A 102 15.74 11.66 -24.91
N VAL A 103 16.75 11.75 -24.05
CA VAL A 103 17.18 10.69 -23.12
C VAL A 103 17.29 11.31 -21.74
N ASP A 104 16.62 10.72 -20.75
CA ASP A 104 16.72 11.14 -19.34
C ASP A 104 17.47 10.07 -18.54
N THR A 105 18.53 10.47 -17.82
CA THR A 105 19.30 9.57 -16.93
C THR A 105 18.96 9.77 -15.45
N ALA A 106 17.83 10.41 -15.13
CA ALA A 106 17.36 10.71 -13.78
C ALA A 106 17.67 9.61 -12.74
N PHE A 107 18.25 10.02 -11.61
CA PHE A 107 18.66 9.19 -10.48
C PHE A 107 19.81 8.19 -10.72
N PHE A 108 20.23 7.92 -11.96
CA PHE A 108 21.40 7.09 -12.29
C PHE A 108 22.72 7.85 -12.06
N SER A 109 23.01 8.14 -10.79
CA SER A 109 24.15 8.96 -10.34
C SER A 109 25.45 8.15 -10.23
N GLY A 110 26.01 7.81 -11.39
CA GLY A 110 27.29 7.09 -11.55
C GLY A 110 27.17 5.72 -12.20
N ASN A 111 25.94 5.24 -12.39
CA ASN A 111 25.54 4.06 -13.17
C ASN A 111 24.64 4.45 -14.37
N HIS A 112 24.73 5.68 -14.86
CA HIS A 112 24.05 6.11 -16.08
C HIS A 112 24.73 5.52 -17.32
N ALA A 113 23.97 5.39 -18.41
CA ALA A 113 24.52 5.24 -19.76
C ALA A 113 25.65 6.25 -20.01
N PRO A 114 26.91 5.83 -20.26
CA PRO A 114 28.02 6.76 -20.52
C PRO A 114 27.85 7.50 -21.87
N SER A 115 27.43 6.77 -22.90
CA SER A 115 27.04 7.33 -24.19
C SER A 115 25.96 6.47 -24.85
N ILE A 116 25.18 7.08 -25.73
CA ILE A 116 24.05 6.42 -26.43
C ILE A 116 24.08 6.71 -27.92
N SER A 117 23.48 5.82 -28.72
CA SER A 117 23.15 6.06 -30.13
C SER A 117 21.73 5.57 -30.42
N VAL A 118 21.11 6.09 -31.48
CA VAL A 118 19.73 5.75 -31.87
C VAL A 118 19.69 5.42 -33.35
N GLU A 119 19.02 4.34 -33.70
CA GLU A 119 18.94 3.82 -35.07
C GLU A 119 17.49 3.45 -35.39
N GLY A 120 17.11 3.45 -36.66
CA GLY A 120 15.75 3.11 -37.08
C GLY A 120 15.70 2.32 -38.37
N CYS A 121 14.62 1.57 -38.56
CA CYS A 121 14.31 0.91 -39.82
C CYS A 121 12.83 1.01 -40.16
N PHE A 122 12.50 0.75 -41.43
CA PHE A 122 11.12 0.60 -41.90
C PHE A 122 10.92 -0.87 -42.29
N ASN A 123 10.18 -1.60 -41.47
CA ASN A 123 9.69 -2.94 -41.78
C ASN A 123 8.25 -3.11 -41.27
N LEU A 124 7.49 -4.01 -41.89
CA LEU A 124 6.15 -4.42 -41.47
C LEU A 124 6.16 -5.77 -40.73
N ASP A 125 7.27 -6.49 -40.78
CA ASP A 125 7.53 -7.73 -40.05
C ASP A 125 8.35 -7.41 -38.79
N ASP A 126 7.71 -7.48 -37.62
CA ASP A 126 8.32 -7.22 -36.32
C ASP A 126 9.30 -8.35 -35.92
N ASP A 127 9.03 -9.61 -36.32
CA ASP A 127 9.89 -10.78 -36.03
C ASP A 127 11.21 -10.72 -36.81
N GLU A 128 11.19 -10.28 -38.08
CA GLU A 128 12.41 -10.06 -38.86
C GLU A 128 13.32 -9.04 -38.16
N VAL A 129 12.76 -7.93 -37.66
CA VAL A 129 13.53 -6.87 -36.97
C VAL A 129 14.11 -7.36 -35.64
N VAL A 130 13.34 -8.13 -34.86
CA VAL A 130 13.81 -8.77 -33.61
C VAL A 130 14.94 -9.77 -33.90
N SER A 131 14.88 -10.49 -35.03
CA SER A 131 15.91 -11.47 -35.41
C SER A 131 17.31 -10.85 -35.57
N TRP A 132 17.40 -9.55 -35.89
CA TRP A 132 18.68 -8.84 -36.11
C TRP A 132 19.44 -8.58 -34.80
N LYS A 133 18.77 -8.58 -33.63
CA LYS A 133 19.37 -8.39 -32.29
C LYS A 133 20.32 -7.17 -32.25
N GLY A 134 21.57 -7.35 -31.81
CA GLY A 134 22.63 -6.32 -31.82
C GLY A 134 23.35 -6.16 -33.16
N GLY A 135 23.00 -6.93 -34.19
CA GLY A 135 23.61 -6.86 -35.53
C GLY A 135 23.26 -5.58 -36.29
N ARG A 136 23.85 -5.38 -37.48
CA ARG A 136 23.58 -4.18 -38.31
C ARG A 136 22.21 -4.23 -38.99
N GLY A 137 21.71 -5.41 -39.37
CA GLY A 137 20.39 -5.57 -40.00
C GLY A 137 20.15 -4.58 -41.16
N GLN A 138 18.98 -3.97 -41.18
CA GLN A 138 18.68 -2.77 -41.99
C GLN A 138 18.62 -1.49 -41.14
N TRP A 139 19.38 -1.41 -40.04
CA TRP A 139 19.37 -0.25 -39.13
C TRP A 139 20.11 0.95 -39.75
N GLU A 140 19.40 2.07 -39.88
CA GLU A 140 19.96 3.37 -40.25
C GLU A 140 20.17 4.25 -39.01
N THR A 141 21.36 4.84 -38.87
CA THR A 141 21.69 5.68 -37.71
C THR A 141 20.90 6.99 -37.74
N ILE A 142 20.06 7.23 -36.73
CA ILE A 142 19.26 8.45 -36.53
C ILE A 142 20.04 9.46 -35.68
N LEU A 143 20.66 8.98 -34.60
CA LEU A 143 21.55 9.72 -33.71
C LEU A 143 22.89 8.97 -33.65
N GLY A 144 24.01 9.67 -33.88
CA GLY A 144 25.35 9.10 -33.69
C GLY A 144 25.63 8.82 -32.20
N ASN A 145 26.84 8.35 -31.87
CA ASN A 145 27.19 8.17 -30.45
C ASN A 145 27.38 9.53 -29.77
N GLU A 146 26.61 9.80 -28.72
CA GLU A 146 26.56 11.06 -28.00
C GLU A 146 26.75 10.82 -26.48
N GLU A 147 27.55 11.67 -25.83
CA GLU A 147 27.85 11.53 -24.39
C GLU A 147 26.70 12.01 -23.49
N CYS A 148 26.32 11.12 -22.57
CA CYS A 148 25.36 11.36 -21.50
C CYS A 148 26.09 11.64 -20.17
N GLY A 149 25.35 12.14 -19.18
CA GLY A 149 25.86 12.44 -17.84
C GLY A 149 24.90 11.94 -16.74
N PRO A 150 25.30 12.04 -15.47
CA PRO A 150 24.54 11.48 -14.35
C PRO A 150 23.28 12.31 -14.02
N SER A 151 22.13 11.63 -13.93
CA SER A 151 20.87 12.21 -13.43
C SER A 151 20.42 13.50 -14.12
N GLN A 152 20.45 13.55 -15.46
CA GLN A 152 20.10 14.72 -16.25
C GLN A 152 19.33 14.36 -17.54
N ARG A 153 18.46 15.28 -17.99
CA ARG A 153 17.80 15.24 -19.29
C ARG A 153 18.69 15.77 -20.41
N PHE A 154 18.79 15.02 -21.50
CA PHE A 154 19.51 15.36 -22.72
C PHE A 154 18.57 15.38 -23.91
N GLY A 155 18.70 16.39 -24.77
CA GLY A 155 17.89 16.53 -25.97
C GLY A 155 18.74 16.89 -27.18
N TRP A 156 18.48 16.24 -28.32
CA TRP A 156 19.15 16.50 -29.59
C TRP A 156 18.10 16.75 -30.68
N LYS A 157 18.19 17.90 -31.35
CA LYS A 157 17.41 18.20 -32.55
C LYS A 157 18.22 17.84 -33.79
N LEU A 158 17.62 17.15 -34.75
CA LEU A 158 18.29 16.83 -36.02
C LEU A 158 18.40 18.10 -36.89
N ALA A 159 19.55 18.30 -37.54
CA ALA A 159 19.80 19.51 -38.32
C ALA A 159 19.08 19.53 -39.69
N GLU A 160 18.80 18.36 -40.23
CA GLU A 160 18.01 18.13 -41.44
C GLU A 160 16.96 17.07 -41.06
N PRO A 161 15.64 17.35 -41.19
CA PRO A 161 14.61 16.37 -40.84
C PRO A 161 14.67 15.21 -41.84
N LYS A 162 14.70 13.97 -41.36
CA LYS A 162 14.76 12.82 -42.26
C LYS A 162 13.39 12.60 -42.90
N GLU A 163 13.29 12.81 -44.21
CA GLU A 163 12.11 12.47 -45.03
C GLU A 163 11.79 10.96 -45.01
N LYS A 164 12.71 10.12 -44.53
CA LYS A 164 12.49 8.68 -44.35
C LYS A 164 11.58 8.42 -43.16
N GLN A 165 10.58 7.57 -43.40
CA GLN A 165 9.72 7.01 -42.37
C GLN A 165 10.43 5.84 -41.68
N TYR A 166 10.12 5.63 -40.41
CA TYR A 166 10.56 4.51 -39.59
C TYR A 166 9.33 3.85 -38.94
N THR A 167 9.40 2.54 -38.69
CA THR A 167 8.39 1.77 -37.93
C THR A 167 8.95 1.26 -36.61
N HIS A 168 10.26 1.03 -36.59
CA HIS A 168 11.03 0.55 -35.44
C HIS A 168 12.23 1.45 -35.18
N VAL A 169 12.58 1.58 -33.90
CA VAL A 169 13.77 2.30 -33.43
C VAL A 169 14.53 1.44 -32.42
N ARG A 170 15.85 1.41 -32.53
CA ARG A 170 16.75 0.78 -31.55
C ARG A 170 17.54 1.86 -30.82
N LEU A 171 17.49 1.83 -29.50
CA LEU A 171 18.36 2.60 -28.62
C LEU A 171 19.53 1.71 -28.23
N ASN A 172 20.76 2.20 -28.41
CA ASN A 172 22.00 1.52 -28.04
C ASN A 172 22.69 2.29 -26.89
N MET A 173 23.24 1.59 -25.90
CA MET A 173 23.88 2.12 -24.68
C MET A 173 25.29 1.54 -24.53
N TYR A 174 26.32 2.40 -24.46
CA TYR A 174 27.72 1.98 -24.58
C TYR A 174 28.49 2.10 -23.25
N PRO A 175 28.97 1.00 -22.61
CA PRO A 175 28.72 -0.42 -22.91
C PRO A 175 27.54 -1.03 -22.13
N ASP A 176 27.31 -0.53 -20.91
CA ASP A 176 26.26 -0.90 -19.96
C ASP A 176 25.92 0.31 -19.06
N GLY A 177 24.80 0.26 -18.33
CA GLY A 177 24.35 1.32 -17.44
C GLY A 177 22.83 1.39 -17.29
N GLY A 178 22.32 2.58 -16.93
CA GLY A 178 20.88 2.84 -16.81
C GLY A 178 20.40 4.15 -17.43
N ILE A 179 19.13 4.14 -17.85
CA ILE A 179 18.41 5.23 -18.52
C ILE A 179 16.98 5.26 -17.97
N ALA A 180 16.49 6.42 -17.54
CA ALA A 180 15.18 6.57 -16.91
C ALA A 180 14.03 6.71 -17.93
N ARG A 181 14.21 7.53 -18.98
CA ARG A 181 13.25 7.66 -20.09
C ARG A 181 13.94 7.79 -21.44
N PHE A 182 13.25 7.33 -22.47
CA PHE A 182 13.58 7.56 -23.88
C PHE A 182 12.37 8.20 -24.57
N ARG A 183 12.61 9.27 -25.33
CA ARG A 183 11.58 9.99 -26.09
C ARG A 183 12.06 10.25 -27.51
N LEU A 184 11.14 10.08 -28.45
CA LEU A 184 11.37 10.32 -29.87
C LEU A 184 10.34 11.35 -30.34
N PHE A 185 10.80 12.40 -31.03
CA PHE A 185 9.94 13.48 -31.52
C PHE A 185 9.98 13.50 -33.05
N GLY A 186 8.80 13.59 -33.66
CA GLY A 186 8.64 13.63 -35.12
C GLY A 186 7.17 13.57 -35.53
N HIS A 187 6.92 13.32 -36.82
CA HIS A 187 5.57 13.31 -37.38
C HIS A 187 5.12 11.89 -37.78
N ALA A 188 3.94 11.48 -37.31
CA ALA A 188 3.29 10.24 -37.71
C ALA A 188 2.88 10.31 -39.19
N VAL A 189 3.09 9.21 -39.93
CA VAL A 189 2.74 9.08 -41.36
C VAL A 189 1.92 7.80 -41.56
N PRO A 190 0.71 7.89 -42.14
CA PRO A 190 -0.16 6.72 -42.32
C PRO A 190 0.42 5.75 -43.35
N VAL A 191 0.53 4.48 -42.94
CA VAL A 191 0.79 3.37 -43.86
C VAL A 191 -0.55 2.83 -44.33
N PHE A 192 -0.85 3.00 -45.63
CA PHE A 192 -2.10 2.50 -46.21
C PHE A 192 -2.00 1.00 -46.53
N PRO A 193 -3.07 0.21 -46.30
CA PRO A 193 -3.19 -1.13 -46.86
C PRO A 193 -3.05 -1.14 -48.39
N ASP A 194 -2.61 -2.29 -48.93
CA ASP A 194 -2.58 -2.54 -50.38
C ASP A 194 -3.99 -2.61 -51.00
N ASP A 195 -4.99 -3.01 -50.21
CA ASP A 195 -6.38 -2.92 -50.59
C ASP A 195 -6.83 -1.45 -50.62
N LYS A 196 -7.51 -1.09 -51.71
CA LYS A 196 -7.98 0.27 -52.02
C LYS A 196 -9.40 0.53 -51.57
N ASP A 197 -10.14 -0.55 -51.26
CA ASP A 197 -11.49 -0.49 -50.70
C ASP A 197 -11.52 -0.63 -49.17
N ALA A 198 -10.37 -0.95 -48.55
CA ALA A 198 -10.18 -0.94 -47.11
C ALA A 198 -10.58 0.41 -46.50
N ILE A 199 -11.39 0.32 -45.45
CA ILE A 199 -11.81 1.46 -44.62
C ILE A 199 -10.73 1.66 -43.54
N PHE A 200 -10.33 2.91 -43.34
CA PHE A 200 -9.26 3.25 -42.40
C PHE A 200 -9.59 4.58 -41.72
N ASP A 201 -9.26 4.71 -40.44
CA ASP A 201 -9.45 5.97 -39.72
C ASP A 201 -8.34 6.97 -40.06
N LEU A 202 -8.73 8.19 -40.43
CA LEU A 202 -7.81 9.31 -40.69
C LEU A 202 -7.87 10.41 -39.62
N ALA A 203 -8.71 10.29 -38.59
CA ALA A 203 -8.63 11.10 -37.37
C ALA A 203 -7.52 10.61 -36.42
N ALA A 204 -7.38 9.31 -36.21
CA ALA A 204 -6.41 8.72 -35.31
C ALA A 204 -5.00 9.33 -35.45
N ALA A 205 -4.43 9.73 -34.31
CA ALA A 205 -3.08 10.29 -34.23
C ALA A 205 -2.01 9.27 -34.65
N GLN A 206 -2.29 7.97 -34.48
CA GLN A 206 -1.46 6.86 -35.01
C GLN A 206 -1.26 6.92 -36.54
N ASN A 207 -2.22 7.56 -37.23
CA ASN A 207 -2.32 7.69 -38.68
C ASN A 207 -2.03 9.13 -39.16
N GLY A 208 -1.50 10.00 -38.29
CA GLY A 208 -1.11 11.37 -38.63
C GLY A 208 -2.20 12.43 -38.52
N GLY A 209 -3.38 12.10 -37.99
CA GLY A 209 -4.40 13.09 -37.64
C GLY A 209 -3.95 13.99 -36.48
N VAL A 210 -4.36 15.25 -36.49
CA VAL A 210 -3.94 16.28 -35.51
C VAL A 210 -5.09 17.23 -35.19
N ALA A 211 -5.36 17.48 -33.90
CA ALA A 211 -6.31 18.49 -33.47
C ALA A 211 -5.65 19.88 -33.49
N ILE A 212 -6.05 20.73 -34.44
CA ILE A 212 -5.43 22.05 -34.66
C ILE A 212 -5.84 23.03 -33.56
N SER A 213 -7.15 23.13 -33.31
CA SER A 213 -7.72 24.18 -32.48
C SER A 213 -9.11 23.83 -31.97
N CYS A 214 -9.53 24.51 -30.91
CA CYS A 214 -10.82 24.37 -30.27
C CYS A 214 -11.34 25.75 -29.83
N SER A 215 -12.61 25.82 -29.40
CA SER A 215 -13.20 27.03 -28.81
C SER A 215 -12.79 27.27 -27.37
N ASP A 216 -12.73 26.20 -26.57
CA ASP A 216 -12.44 26.19 -25.14
C ASP A 216 -11.71 24.88 -24.74
N GLN A 217 -11.12 24.84 -23.55
CA GLN A 217 -10.62 23.63 -22.87
C GLN A 217 -10.76 23.83 -21.37
N HIS A 218 -11.73 23.16 -20.74
CA HIS A 218 -11.94 23.22 -19.30
C HIS A 218 -11.32 22.02 -18.58
N PHE A 219 -11.57 20.81 -19.11
CA PHE A 219 -10.92 19.57 -18.69
C PHE A 219 -10.53 18.73 -19.93
N GLY A 220 -9.55 17.84 -19.77
CA GLY A 220 -8.96 17.09 -20.88
C GLY A 220 -8.24 17.98 -21.91
N THR A 221 -7.89 17.42 -23.07
CA THR A 221 -7.31 18.19 -24.19
C THR A 221 -7.92 17.79 -25.53
N LYS A 222 -8.00 18.75 -26.46
CA LYS A 222 -8.49 18.53 -27.83
C LYS A 222 -7.72 17.42 -28.58
N ASP A 223 -6.49 17.13 -28.17
CA ASP A 223 -5.59 16.16 -28.78
C ASP A 223 -5.89 14.73 -28.34
N ASN A 224 -6.56 14.56 -27.19
CA ASN A 224 -7.01 13.27 -26.67
C ASN A 224 -8.03 12.61 -27.62
N LEU A 225 -8.82 13.42 -28.34
CA LEU A 225 -9.88 13.01 -29.28
C LEU A 225 -9.45 12.13 -30.45
N LEU A 226 -8.15 11.85 -30.57
CA LEU A 226 -7.48 11.12 -31.65
C LEU A 226 -6.63 9.96 -31.11
N LEU A 227 -6.73 9.64 -29.81
CA LEU A 227 -6.03 8.53 -29.18
C LEU A 227 -6.76 7.20 -29.45
N PRO A 228 -6.06 6.05 -29.43
CA PRO A 228 -6.69 4.74 -29.62
C PRO A 228 -7.51 4.31 -28.40
N GLY A 229 -8.72 3.80 -28.62
CA GLY A 229 -9.62 3.25 -27.60
C GLY A 229 -10.57 4.27 -26.96
N ARG A 230 -11.35 3.83 -25.97
CA ARG A 230 -12.41 4.62 -25.30
C ARG A 230 -11.99 5.25 -23.96
N GLY A 231 -10.68 5.45 -23.75
CA GLY A 231 -10.11 6.07 -22.55
C GLY A 231 -10.37 5.32 -21.24
N LYS A 232 -9.83 5.84 -20.13
CA LYS A 232 -10.08 5.36 -18.76
C LYS A 232 -11.17 6.15 -18.05
N ASP A 233 -11.12 7.48 -18.17
CA ASP A 233 -12.10 8.39 -17.58
C ASP A 233 -12.26 9.68 -18.42
N MET A 234 -13.05 10.65 -17.93
CA MET A 234 -13.32 11.92 -18.61
C MET A 234 -12.06 12.77 -18.89
N GLY A 235 -10.97 12.59 -18.13
CA GLY A 235 -9.69 13.25 -18.34
C GLY A 235 -8.99 12.85 -19.63
N ASP A 236 -9.27 11.64 -20.14
CA ASP A 236 -8.84 11.15 -21.45
C ASP A 236 -9.71 11.66 -22.61
N GLY A 237 -10.63 12.61 -22.38
CA GLY A 237 -11.44 13.24 -23.42
C GLY A 237 -11.12 14.72 -23.65
N TRP A 238 -12.09 15.46 -24.18
CA TRP A 238 -12.10 16.93 -24.26
C TRP A 238 -13.44 17.47 -23.72
N GLU A 239 -13.38 18.39 -22.74
CA GLU A 239 -14.56 19.02 -22.13
C GLU A 239 -14.46 20.55 -22.11
N THR A 240 -15.57 21.23 -22.39
CA THR A 240 -15.70 22.70 -22.30
C THR A 240 -16.51 23.18 -21.09
N ALA A 241 -16.29 24.42 -20.70
CA ALA A 241 -16.91 25.01 -19.52
C ALA A 241 -18.42 25.26 -19.72
N ARG A 242 -19.24 24.72 -18.80
CA ARG A 242 -20.71 24.80 -18.85
C ARG A 242 -21.22 26.22 -19.09
N SER A 243 -21.81 26.45 -20.26
CA SER A 243 -22.27 27.77 -20.67
C SER A 243 -23.66 28.09 -20.12
N ARG A 244 -23.97 29.38 -20.16
CA ARG A 244 -25.31 29.93 -19.84
C ARG A 244 -25.80 30.89 -20.93
N THR A 245 -25.05 30.99 -22.03
CA THR A 245 -25.29 31.96 -23.10
C THR A 245 -26.26 31.36 -24.12
N LYS A 246 -27.31 32.11 -24.48
CA LYS A 246 -28.30 31.62 -25.44
C LYS A 246 -27.67 31.45 -26.82
N ASN A 247 -27.78 30.24 -27.38
CA ASN A 247 -27.12 29.80 -28.62
C ASN A 247 -25.57 29.73 -28.52
N HIS A 248 -25.03 29.44 -27.34
CA HIS A 248 -23.64 28.97 -27.22
C HIS A 248 -23.44 27.67 -28.00
N VAL A 249 -22.24 27.51 -28.58
CA VAL A 249 -21.72 26.29 -29.18
C VAL A 249 -20.22 26.24 -28.95
N ASP A 250 -19.68 25.06 -28.69
CA ASP A 250 -18.24 24.80 -28.66
C ASP A 250 -17.83 23.91 -29.84
N TRP A 251 -16.57 23.95 -30.24
CA TRP A 251 -16.10 23.27 -31.46
C TRP A 251 -14.63 22.88 -31.41
N THR A 252 -14.27 21.90 -32.24
CA THR A 252 -12.91 21.39 -32.45
C THR A 252 -12.63 21.28 -33.94
N ILE A 253 -11.44 21.66 -34.40
CA ILE A 253 -10.96 21.45 -35.78
C ILE A 253 -9.87 20.37 -35.77
N LEU A 254 -10.15 19.29 -36.50
CA LEU A 254 -9.25 18.16 -36.71
C LEU A 254 -8.71 18.20 -38.15
N ARG A 255 -7.40 18.04 -38.32
CA ARG A 255 -6.76 17.75 -39.61
C ARG A 255 -6.60 16.25 -39.76
N LEU A 256 -6.98 15.73 -40.92
CA LEU A 256 -6.85 14.32 -41.23
C LEU A 256 -5.39 13.98 -41.58
N GLY A 257 -4.96 12.75 -41.25
CA GLY A 257 -3.63 12.25 -41.61
C GLY A 257 -3.38 12.17 -43.12
N ALA A 258 -4.46 12.05 -43.91
CA ALA A 258 -4.44 12.26 -45.35
C ALA A 258 -5.82 12.71 -45.87
N PRO A 259 -5.91 13.32 -47.07
CA PRO A 259 -7.20 13.63 -47.69
C PRO A 259 -7.93 12.38 -48.22
N GLY A 260 -9.24 12.27 -47.97
CA GLY A 260 -10.04 11.12 -48.41
C GLY A 260 -11.57 11.32 -48.31
N PHE A 261 -12.33 10.28 -48.66
CA PHE A 261 -13.80 10.26 -48.71
C PHE A 261 -14.43 9.69 -47.41
N VAL A 262 -14.94 10.54 -46.53
CA VAL A 262 -15.59 10.11 -45.26
C VAL A 262 -16.90 9.39 -45.55
N GLN A 263 -17.10 8.19 -44.99
CA GLN A 263 -18.36 7.43 -45.10
C GLN A 263 -19.26 7.61 -43.87
N ASN A 264 -18.67 7.56 -42.68
CA ASN A 264 -19.33 7.64 -41.39
C ASN A 264 -18.41 8.44 -40.45
N VAL A 265 -19.00 9.02 -39.39
CA VAL A 265 -18.25 9.68 -38.32
C VAL A 265 -18.78 9.15 -37.00
N VAL A 266 -17.92 8.51 -36.21
CA VAL A 266 -18.24 8.11 -34.84
C VAL A 266 -17.91 9.29 -33.93
N VAL A 267 -18.79 9.63 -32.99
CA VAL A 267 -18.47 10.54 -31.88
C VAL A 267 -18.80 9.85 -30.56
N ASP A 268 -17.79 9.57 -29.76
CA ASP A 268 -17.93 8.81 -28.53
C ASP A 268 -18.04 9.72 -27.30
N THR A 269 -19.08 9.55 -26.50
CA THR A 269 -19.30 10.26 -25.22
C THR A 269 -18.98 9.40 -23.99
N ALA A 270 -18.14 8.37 -24.15
CA ALA A 270 -17.56 7.56 -23.08
C ALA A 270 -17.21 8.39 -21.83
N HIS A 271 -17.58 7.87 -20.66
CA HIS A 271 -17.39 8.46 -19.33
C HIS A 271 -18.13 9.78 -19.05
N PHE A 272 -18.52 10.56 -20.06
CA PHE A 272 -19.24 11.85 -19.93
C PHE A 272 -20.73 11.68 -19.56
N ARG A 273 -21.01 11.09 -18.39
CA ARG A 273 -22.38 10.70 -17.97
C ARG A 273 -23.29 11.88 -17.62
N GLY A 274 -22.74 12.93 -17.01
CA GLY A 274 -23.51 14.10 -16.53
C GLY A 274 -23.37 15.37 -17.37
N ASN A 275 -22.51 15.33 -18.39
CA ASN A 275 -21.97 16.49 -19.11
C ASN A 275 -21.65 16.20 -20.59
N PHE A 276 -22.17 15.11 -21.15
CA PHE A 276 -22.19 14.91 -22.61
C PHE A 276 -22.92 16.07 -23.32
N PRO A 277 -22.53 16.42 -24.56
CA PRO A 277 -23.20 17.47 -25.32
C PRO A 277 -24.64 17.08 -25.67
N GLN A 278 -25.58 18.02 -25.55
CA GLN A 278 -26.98 17.76 -25.91
C GLN A 278 -27.12 17.40 -27.40
N LYS A 279 -26.30 18.03 -28.26
CA LYS A 279 -26.21 17.71 -29.69
C LYS A 279 -24.79 17.87 -30.24
N VAL A 280 -24.53 17.14 -31.32
CA VAL A 280 -23.34 17.30 -32.19
C VAL A 280 -23.79 17.68 -33.60
N LYS A 281 -23.03 18.58 -34.24
CA LYS A 281 -23.03 18.87 -35.68
C LYS A 281 -21.62 18.66 -36.20
N ILE A 282 -21.47 18.23 -37.46
CA ILE A 282 -20.16 18.03 -38.10
C ILE A 282 -20.12 18.70 -39.48
N ASP A 283 -19.16 19.61 -39.67
CA ASP A 283 -18.78 20.18 -40.96
C ASP A 283 -17.45 19.59 -41.45
N ALA A 284 -17.24 19.47 -42.75
CA ALA A 284 -15.98 19.04 -43.36
C ALA A 284 -15.47 20.03 -44.42
N LEU A 285 -14.15 20.00 -44.67
CA LEU A 285 -13.45 20.96 -45.52
C LEU A 285 -12.30 20.31 -46.31
N SER A 286 -12.24 20.62 -47.60
CA SER A 286 -11.06 20.43 -48.44
C SER A 286 -10.27 21.73 -48.47
N TRP A 287 -9.06 21.73 -47.91
CA TRP A 287 -8.19 22.90 -47.78
C TRP A 287 -6.93 22.72 -48.63
N VAL A 288 -6.50 23.78 -49.30
CA VAL A 288 -5.42 23.74 -50.31
C VAL A 288 -4.44 24.92 -50.16
N ASP A 289 -4.77 25.90 -49.31
CA ASP A 289 -3.95 27.09 -49.08
C ASP A 289 -2.87 26.85 -48.00
N SER A 290 -1.81 27.68 -48.01
CA SER A 290 -0.69 27.55 -47.07
C SER A 290 -1.06 28.07 -45.66
N GLY A 291 -1.34 27.16 -44.74
CA GLY A 291 -1.73 27.43 -43.34
C GLY A 291 -2.85 26.50 -42.90
N GLU A 292 -3.31 26.61 -41.66
CA GLU A 292 -4.45 25.82 -41.15
C GLU A 292 -5.78 26.63 -41.24
N PRO A 293 -6.94 25.98 -41.47
CA PRO A 293 -8.22 26.66 -41.66
C PRO A 293 -8.81 27.23 -40.37
N ARG A 294 -9.58 28.33 -40.48
CA ARG A 294 -10.32 28.93 -39.37
C ARG A 294 -11.75 28.38 -39.24
N ALA A 295 -12.31 28.43 -38.03
CA ALA A 295 -13.69 28.01 -37.75
C ALA A 295 -14.76 28.82 -38.48
N ASP A 296 -14.47 30.09 -38.82
CA ASP A 296 -15.36 31.03 -39.54
C ASP A 296 -15.21 30.98 -41.07
N ALA A 297 -14.38 30.07 -41.61
CA ALA A 297 -14.17 29.96 -43.06
C ALA A 297 -15.46 29.56 -43.81
N ALA A 298 -15.82 30.34 -44.84
CA ALA A 298 -17.06 30.15 -45.60
C ALA A 298 -17.13 28.84 -46.45
N SER A 299 -16.10 27.99 -46.39
CA SER A 299 -15.96 26.76 -47.18
C SER A 299 -16.35 25.48 -46.42
N TRP A 300 -16.65 25.57 -45.12
CA TRP A 300 -17.13 24.44 -44.32
C TRP A 300 -18.45 23.90 -44.88
N THR A 301 -18.49 22.61 -45.23
CA THR A 301 -19.69 21.92 -45.76
C THR A 301 -20.27 21.01 -44.67
N GLU A 302 -21.53 21.18 -44.31
CA GLU A 302 -22.21 20.30 -43.36
C GLU A 302 -22.28 18.86 -43.90
N ILE A 303 -21.78 17.90 -43.12
CA ILE A 303 -21.86 16.46 -43.43
C ILE A 303 -22.81 15.72 -42.48
N VAL A 304 -22.98 16.22 -41.25
CA VAL A 304 -23.91 15.72 -40.23
C VAL A 304 -24.66 16.90 -39.61
N ALA A 305 -25.98 16.91 -39.77
CA ALA A 305 -26.86 17.92 -39.20
C ALA A 305 -26.99 17.79 -37.66
N PRO A 306 -27.39 18.85 -36.91
CA PRO A 306 -27.45 18.86 -35.43
C PRO A 306 -28.27 17.74 -34.76
N SER A 307 -27.59 16.63 -34.47
CA SER A 307 -28.12 15.35 -33.99
C SER A 307 -27.95 15.20 -32.48
N LYS A 308 -28.88 14.53 -31.81
CA LYS A 308 -28.86 14.37 -30.35
C LYS A 308 -27.89 13.28 -29.92
N CYS A 309 -27.08 13.54 -28.88
CA CYS A 309 -26.25 12.53 -28.23
C CYS A 309 -26.87 12.04 -26.90
N GLY A 310 -26.36 10.92 -26.40
CA GLY A 310 -26.58 10.39 -25.06
C GLY A 310 -25.28 10.36 -24.23
N PRO A 311 -25.36 9.95 -22.95
CA PRO A 311 -24.20 9.69 -22.11
C PRO A 311 -23.50 8.37 -22.49
N ASP A 312 -22.17 8.33 -22.32
CA ASP A 312 -21.36 7.10 -22.28
C ASP A 312 -21.40 6.21 -23.55
N GLN A 313 -21.72 6.81 -24.70
CA GLN A 313 -22.15 6.09 -25.91
C GLN A 313 -21.38 6.53 -27.18
N GLU A 314 -21.08 5.57 -28.05
CA GLU A 314 -20.61 5.79 -29.42
C GLU A 314 -21.77 6.19 -30.34
N HIS A 315 -21.61 7.27 -31.10
CA HIS A 315 -22.64 7.80 -31.99
C HIS A 315 -22.21 7.72 -33.46
N ASP A 316 -22.74 6.74 -34.19
CA ASP A 316 -22.60 6.62 -35.64
C ASP A 316 -23.40 7.70 -36.39
N PHE A 317 -22.68 8.57 -37.11
CA PHE A 317 -23.28 9.57 -37.98
C PHE A 317 -22.85 9.38 -39.45
N PRO A 318 -23.70 8.74 -40.30
CA PRO A 318 -23.38 8.53 -41.71
C PRO A 318 -23.25 9.88 -42.44
N SER A 319 -22.19 10.03 -43.23
CA SER A 319 -21.90 11.27 -43.95
C SER A 319 -22.92 11.52 -45.07
N THR A 320 -23.42 12.75 -45.13
CA THR A 320 -24.29 13.22 -46.22
C THR A 320 -23.49 13.48 -47.52
N VAL A 321 -22.15 13.44 -47.47
CA VAL A 321 -21.26 13.84 -48.57
C VAL A 321 -20.10 12.85 -48.74
N ASN A 322 -20.36 11.76 -49.48
CA ASN A 322 -19.38 10.69 -49.68
C ASN A 322 -18.50 10.88 -50.93
N ASP A 323 -18.95 11.73 -51.88
CA ASP A 323 -18.29 11.91 -53.19
C ASP A 323 -17.22 13.04 -53.21
N LYS A 324 -16.89 13.64 -52.05
CA LYS A 324 -15.89 14.71 -51.95
C LYS A 324 -14.73 14.30 -51.05
N ALA A 325 -13.51 14.50 -51.54
CA ALA A 325 -12.33 14.38 -50.70
C ALA A 325 -12.29 15.55 -49.70
N VAL A 326 -12.08 15.24 -48.43
CA VAL A 326 -11.92 16.22 -47.34
C VAL A 326 -10.57 16.04 -46.68
N SER A 327 -10.09 17.11 -46.04
CA SER A 327 -8.77 17.22 -45.40
C SER A 327 -8.86 17.58 -43.92
N HIS A 328 -10.00 18.15 -43.52
CA HIS A 328 -10.26 18.73 -42.22
C HIS A 328 -11.73 18.50 -41.86
N ILE A 329 -11.99 18.29 -40.58
CA ILE A 329 -13.34 18.21 -40.01
C ILE A 329 -13.44 19.18 -38.84
N LYS A 330 -14.60 19.82 -38.71
CA LYS A 330 -14.97 20.63 -37.56
C LYS A 330 -16.18 20.01 -36.88
N ILE A 331 -15.97 19.48 -35.68
CA ILE A 331 -17.02 18.99 -34.80
C ILE A 331 -17.54 20.20 -34.00
N THR A 332 -18.84 20.27 -33.78
CA THR A 332 -19.49 21.36 -33.04
C THR A 332 -20.48 20.77 -32.06
N ILE A 333 -20.17 20.89 -30.77
CA ILE A 333 -21.02 20.49 -29.65
C ILE A 333 -21.97 21.62 -29.26
N ILE A 334 -23.16 21.26 -28.79
CA ILE A 334 -24.25 22.19 -28.50
C ILE A 334 -24.96 21.77 -27.19
N PRO A 335 -25.13 22.67 -26.21
CA PRO A 335 -24.51 24.00 -26.13
C PRO A 335 -23.00 23.90 -25.83
N ASP A 336 -22.63 23.00 -24.93
CA ASP A 336 -21.32 22.76 -24.33
C ASP A 336 -21.30 21.29 -23.82
N GLY A 337 -20.17 20.84 -23.29
CA GLY A 337 -20.01 19.50 -22.70
C GLY A 337 -18.68 18.84 -23.05
N GLY A 338 -18.59 17.52 -22.87
CA GLY A 338 -17.42 16.73 -23.23
C GLY A 338 -17.71 15.49 -24.07
N TYR A 339 -16.74 15.11 -24.88
CA TYR A 339 -16.70 13.85 -25.63
C TYR A 339 -15.25 13.36 -25.75
N LEU A 340 -15.05 12.08 -26.08
CA LEU A 340 -13.79 11.39 -25.84
C LEU A 340 -13.02 10.97 -27.10
N ASN A 341 -13.69 10.41 -28.11
CA ASN A 341 -13.03 9.97 -29.35
C ASN A 341 -13.82 10.38 -30.61
N THR A 342 -13.14 10.42 -31.75
CA THR A 342 -13.75 10.56 -33.08
C THR A 342 -13.08 9.63 -34.08
N GLU A 343 -13.75 8.53 -34.43
CA GLU A 343 -13.31 7.72 -35.57
C GLU A 343 -13.91 8.25 -36.88
N LEU A 344 -13.09 8.29 -37.93
CA LEU A 344 -13.44 8.70 -39.29
C LEU A 344 -13.11 7.59 -40.29
N PRO A 345 -13.95 6.53 -40.39
CA PRO A 345 -13.88 5.54 -41.46
C PRO A 345 -13.97 6.19 -42.85
N VAL A 346 -12.82 6.28 -43.51
CA VAL A 346 -12.63 6.98 -44.79
C VAL A 346 -12.20 6.00 -45.89
N ARG A 347 -12.70 6.22 -47.12
CA ARG A 347 -12.23 5.53 -48.34
C ARG A 347 -11.15 6.35 -49.04
N ARG A 348 -10.13 5.67 -49.59
CA ARG A 348 -8.95 6.28 -50.20
C ARG A 348 -9.26 7.09 -51.46
N LEU A 349 -8.61 8.25 -51.59
CA LEU A 349 -8.62 9.04 -52.82
C LEU A 349 -7.86 8.32 -53.95
N GLN A 350 -8.52 8.02 -55.08
CA GLN A 350 -7.83 7.45 -56.24
C GLN A 350 -6.86 8.48 -56.85
N GLN A 351 -5.56 8.19 -56.83
CA GLN A 351 -4.54 9.00 -57.50
C GLN A 351 -4.59 8.82 -59.03
N THR A 352 -5.50 9.55 -59.70
CA THR A 352 -5.37 9.82 -61.13
C THR A 352 -4.28 10.86 -61.38
N SER A 353 -3.03 10.40 -61.44
CA SER A 353 -1.89 11.06 -62.08
C SER A 353 -1.69 12.57 -61.81
N PHE A 354 -0.94 12.91 -60.76
CA PHE A 354 -0.08 14.09 -60.77
C PHE A 354 1.39 13.66 -60.90
N PRO A 355 2.25 14.42 -61.61
CA PRO A 355 3.51 13.89 -62.12
C PRO A 355 4.63 13.87 -61.07
N HIS A 356 5.48 12.85 -61.15
CA HIS A 356 6.84 12.90 -60.58
C HIS A 356 7.55 14.19 -61.03
N ARG A 357 7.95 15.03 -60.07
CA ARG A 357 9.01 16.03 -60.27
C ARG A 357 10.00 16.05 -59.12
N ILE A 358 11.08 15.31 -59.36
CA ILE A 358 12.39 15.47 -58.74
C ILE A 358 12.80 16.96 -58.79
N ASN A 359 13.19 17.52 -57.65
CA ASN A 359 14.10 18.66 -57.48
C ASN A 359 15.07 18.21 -56.38
N GLN A 360 16.29 17.72 -56.63
CA GLN A 360 17.43 18.43 -57.22
C GLN A 360 17.66 19.83 -56.63
N TYR A 361 18.48 19.89 -55.59
CA TYR A 361 19.19 21.09 -55.14
C TYR A 361 20.10 21.67 -56.24
N PRO A 362 20.24 23.00 -56.31
CA PRO A 362 21.53 23.66 -56.54
C PRO A 362 22.20 24.01 -55.19
N ARG A 363 23.54 24.09 -55.20
CA ARG A 363 24.38 24.41 -54.02
C ARG A 363 24.40 25.93 -53.73
N PRO A 364 24.72 26.35 -52.49
CA PRO A 364 24.93 27.76 -52.16
C PRO A 364 26.27 28.28 -52.71
N ASP A 365 26.32 29.54 -53.14
CA ASP A 365 27.59 30.23 -53.42
C ASP A 365 27.51 31.76 -53.34
N SER A 366 28.56 32.36 -52.75
CA SER A 366 29.03 33.76 -52.90
C SER A 366 28.20 34.99 -52.41
N CYS A 367 28.83 35.72 -51.47
CA CYS A 367 29.08 37.18 -51.47
C CYS A 367 28.03 38.25 -51.08
N LEU A 368 28.29 38.86 -49.90
CA LEU A 368 28.25 40.31 -49.56
C LEU A 368 28.74 41.25 -50.71
N PRO A 369 28.42 42.58 -50.76
CA PRO A 369 28.49 43.50 -49.59
C PRO A 369 27.63 44.80 -49.52
N GLY A 370 27.56 45.38 -48.31
CA GLY A 370 27.35 46.83 -48.07
C GLY A 370 25.93 47.28 -47.64
N LEU A 371 25.74 48.47 -47.01
CA LEU A 371 26.73 49.43 -46.48
C LEU A 371 26.09 50.48 -45.51
N LEU A 372 26.60 50.60 -44.26
CA LEU A 372 26.64 51.76 -43.32
C LEU A 372 25.39 52.63 -42.94
N LEU A 373 25.23 52.83 -41.60
CA LEU A 373 24.89 54.10 -40.86
C LEU A 373 23.51 54.80 -41.07
N ALA A 374 22.88 55.54 -40.14
CA ALA A 374 23.11 55.90 -38.72
C ALA A 374 21.80 56.42 -38.01
N PRO A 375 21.73 56.57 -36.66
CA PRO A 375 20.54 56.95 -35.84
C PRO A 375 20.60 58.44 -35.36
N PRO A 376 19.89 58.96 -34.30
CA PRO A 376 18.78 58.46 -33.43
C PRO A 376 17.51 59.36 -33.62
N PRO A 377 16.71 59.92 -32.64
CA PRO A 377 16.68 60.00 -31.15
C PRO A 377 15.59 59.07 -30.50
N ILE A 378 15.34 58.92 -29.17
CA ILE A 378 15.79 59.48 -27.86
C ILE A 378 15.01 60.70 -27.27
N MET A 379 14.13 60.50 -26.27
CA MET A 379 14.00 61.29 -25.01
C MET A 379 12.91 60.78 -24.03
N ASP A 380 13.06 61.13 -22.74
CA ASP A 380 12.28 60.66 -21.57
C ASP A 380 11.50 61.80 -20.83
N PHE A 381 10.91 61.46 -19.67
CA PHE A 381 10.47 62.29 -18.52
C PHE A 381 9.01 62.82 -18.40
N GLU A 382 8.27 62.14 -17.51
CA GLU A 382 7.57 62.63 -16.29
C GLU A 382 6.42 63.69 -16.29
N ASP A 383 5.65 63.59 -15.18
CA ASP A 383 4.73 64.54 -14.53
C ASP A 383 3.30 64.88 -15.08
N ALA A 384 2.34 64.18 -14.45
CA ALA A 384 1.31 64.77 -13.56
C ALA A 384 -0.08 65.24 -14.07
N ASN A 385 -1.09 64.69 -13.37
CA ASN A 385 -2.32 65.35 -12.87
C ASN A 385 -3.62 65.33 -13.72
N GLY A 386 -4.73 64.83 -13.13
CA GLY A 386 -6.06 65.42 -13.39
C GLY A 386 -7.27 64.56 -13.83
N GLY A 387 -7.77 63.66 -12.96
CA GLY A 387 -9.20 63.69 -12.58
C GLY A 387 -10.28 62.85 -13.32
N PHE A 388 -11.14 62.23 -12.47
CA PHE A 388 -12.57 61.86 -12.66
C PHE A 388 -12.99 60.79 -13.68
N GLY A 389 -13.85 59.87 -13.23
CA GLY A 389 -15.01 59.51 -14.08
C GLY A 389 -15.75 58.17 -13.91
N ASP A 390 -15.40 57.27 -12.99
CA ASP A 390 -16.04 55.94 -12.98
C ASP A 390 -17.57 56.01 -12.71
N LYS A 391 -18.37 55.49 -13.65
CA LYS A 391 -19.84 55.54 -13.63
C LYS A 391 -20.44 54.17 -13.97
N LYS A 392 -20.61 53.35 -12.93
CA LYS A 392 -21.35 52.08 -13.01
C LYS A 392 -22.83 52.33 -13.34
N ARG A 393 -23.42 51.47 -14.16
CA ARG A 393 -24.88 51.45 -14.43
C ARG A 393 -25.57 50.53 -13.39
N PRO A 394 -26.83 50.82 -13.00
CA PRO A 394 -27.50 50.10 -11.92
C PRO A 394 -28.02 48.71 -12.34
N LEU A 395 -28.13 47.82 -11.34
CA LEU A 395 -28.85 46.53 -11.43
C LEU A 395 -30.31 46.72 -10.98
N PRO A 396 -31.27 45.90 -11.47
CA PRO A 396 -32.68 45.97 -11.08
C PRO A 396 -32.97 45.79 -9.57
N ASP A 397 -34.21 46.11 -9.19
CA ASP A 397 -34.60 46.34 -7.80
C ASP A 397 -35.18 45.12 -7.05
N ASP A 398 -35.40 43.99 -7.72
CA ASP A 398 -36.14 42.82 -7.18
C ASP A 398 -35.25 41.74 -6.51
N LEU A 399 -34.14 42.14 -5.88
CA LEU A 399 -33.30 41.25 -5.07
C LEU A 399 -32.87 41.94 -3.75
N PRO A 400 -32.97 41.25 -2.59
CA PRO A 400 -32.56 41.81 -1.29
C PRO A 400 -31.03 42.01 -1.23
N LYS A 401 -30.58 43.08 -0.56
CA LYS A 401 -29.21 43.60 -0.62
C LYS A 401 -28.51 43.75 0.76
N SER A 402 -29.08 43.19 1.83
CA SER A 402 -28.47 43.12 3.18
C SER A 402 -29.06 41.96 3.99
N LEU A 403 -28.43 41.62 5.13
CA LEU A 403 -28.58 40.34 5.85
C LEU A 403 -29.35 40.43 7.19
N ASP A 404 -29.94 41.59 7.54
CA ASP A 404 -30.43 41.87 8.90
C ASP A 404 -31.95 41.94 9.08
N ASP A 405 -32.76 41.89 8.00
CA ASP A 405 -34.16 42.34 8.05
C ASP A 405 -35.20 41.24 7.71
N ARG A 406 -35.41 40.28 8.64
CA ARG A 406 -36.69 39.52 8.76
C ARG A 406 -36.84 38.68 10.05
N SER A 407 -37.08 39.33 11.18
CA SER A 407 -37.55 38.68 12.41
C SER A 407 -39.09 38.73 12.55
N ARG A 408 -39.79 37.63 12.22
CA ARG A 408 -41.20 37.39 12.62
C ARG A 408 -41.48 35.90 12.85
N ARG A 409 -41.72 35.51 14.11
CA ARG A 409 -42.38 34.24 14.51
C ARG A 409 -43.92 34.38 14.37
N PRO A 410 -44.68 33.27 14.32
CA PRO A 410 -45.04 32.45 15.49
C PRO A 410 -44.40 31.05 15.40
N VAL A 411 -43.83 30.47 16.47
CA VAL A 411 -44.45 30.03 17.75
C VAL A 411 -45.36 28.82 17.57
N GLU A 412 -44.71 27.66 17.55
CA GLU A 412 -45.01 26.56 18.48
C GLU A 412 -43.65 26.04 18.99
N LEU A 413 -43.55 25.60 20.26
CA LEU A 413 -42.29 25.12 20.86
C LEU A 413 -42.50 23.75 21.50
N VAL A 414 -41.64 22.81 21.14
CA VAL A 414 -41.20 21.73 22.03
C VAL A 414 -39.84 22.17 22.61
N PRO A 415 -39.56 22.01 23.92
CA PRO A 415 -38.33 22.49 24.50
C PRO A 415 -37.18 21.48 24.33
N GLU A 416 -36.17 21.82 23.55
CA GLU A 416 -34.87 21.13 23.57
C GLU A 416 -34.02 21.68 24.73
N THR A 417 -33.52 20.79 25.59
CA THR A 417 -32.85 21.15 26.85
C THR A 417 -31.35 21.37 26.67
N GLU A 418 -30.95 22.34 25.82
CA GLU A 418 -29.54 22.72 25.68
C GLU A 418 -28.95 23.28 26.99
N MET A 419 -28.19 22.46 27.73
CA MET A 419 -27.34 22.95 28.83
C MET A 419 -26.05 23.58 28.27
N TYR A 420 -26.13 24.89 28.02
CA TYR A 420 -25.00 25.72 27.62
C TYR A 420 -24.09 26.05 28.82
N ASP A 421 -22.95 25.37 28.97
CA ASP A 421 -21.86 25.82 29.86
C ASP A 421 -20.81 26.64 29.10
N GLY A 422 -21.07 27.94 29.01
CA GLY A 422 -20.09 28.90 28.52
C GLY A 422 -19.20 29.40 29.66
N TRP A 423 -17.90 29.04 29.60
CA TRP A 423 -16.79 29.38 30.51
C TRP A 423 -16.34 28.30 31.52
N GLN A 424 -15.91 27.14 31.03
CA GLN A 424 -14.57 26.63 31.42
C GLN A 424 -13.78 26.09 30.22
N GLY A 425 -12.65 26.73 29.94
CA GLY A 425 -11.63 26.23 29.00
C GLY A 425 -10.75 25.16 29.64
N GLN A 426 -11.35 24.11 30.19
CA GLN A 426 -10.67 22.91 30.65
C GLN A 426 -11.34 21.69 30.05
N SER A 427 -10.54 20.81 29.43
CA SER A 427 -10.94 19.42 29.25
C SER A 427 -11.28 18.84 30.63
N GLN A 428 -12.37 18.09 30.74
CA GLN A 428 -12.64 17.34 31.96
C GLN A 428 -11.59 16.24 32.10
N PHE A 429 -10.54 16.53 32.88
CA PHE A 429 -9.57 15.54 33.33
C PHE A 429 -10.27 14.58 34.30
N LEU A 430 -10.90 13.55 33.75
CA LEU A 430 -11.33 12.40 34.52
C LEU A 430 -10.07 11.75 35.11
N THR A 431 -9.95 11.89 36.44
CA THR A 431 -8.78 11.58 37.28
C THR A 431 -7.59 12.56 37.20
N THR A 432 -7.04 12.88 38.37
CA THR A 432 -5.62 13.21 38.52
C THR A 432 -4.79 11.93 38.34
N PRO A 433 -3.58 11.98 37.75
CA PRO A 433 -2.78 10.78 37.49
C PRO A 433 -2.55 9.96 38.77
N VAL A 434 -3.11 8.74 38.78
CA VAL A 434 -2.99 7.81 39.90
C VAL A 434 -1.69 7.03 39.74
N LEU A 435 -0.78 7.19 40.70
CA LEU A 435 0.40 6.32 40.80
C LEU A 435 -0.05 4.88 41.06
N ALA A 436 0.14 4.00 40.08
CA ALA A 436 -0.15 2.58 40.23
C ALA A 436 0.75 1.99 41.33
N LYS A 437 0.14 1.25 42.28
CA LYS A 437 0.91 0.52 43.29
C LYS A 437 1.56 -0.71 42.65
N PRO A 438 2.87 -0.94 42.79
CA PRO A 438 3.47 -2.20 42.41
C PRO A 438 2.96 -3.31 43.34
N LEU A 439 2.52 -4.43 42.76
CA LEU A 439 2.28 -5.68 43.49
C LEU A 439 3.56 -6.52 43.47
N ASN A 440 3.89 -7.11 44.62
CA ASN A 440 5.20 -7.72 44.85
C ASN A 440 5.15 -9.24 44.61
N PHE A 441 5.64 -9.69 43.46
CA PHE A 441 5.57 -11.10 43.02
C PHE A 441 6.70 -11.94 43.61
N GLY A 442 6.52 -12.38 44.86
CA GLY A 442 7.52 -13.20 45.57
C GLY A 442 7.35 -14.72 45.50
N ASP A 443 6.16 -15.24 45.19
CA ASP A 443 5.78 -16.59 45.65
C ASP A 443 4.75 -17.33 44.74
N LEU A 444 4.97 -17.32 43.41
CA LEU A 444 4.25 -18.19 42.47
C LEU A 444 5.23 -18.88 41.51
N SER A 445 5.29 -20.21 41.60
CA SER A 445 6.29 -21.04 40.91
C SER A 445 5.88 -21.41 39.48
N LEU A 446 6.78 -21.18 38.52
CA LEU A 446 6.73 -21.74 37.17
C LEU A 446 7.07 -23.23 37.19
N ASP A 447 6.05 -24.10 37.14
CA ASP A 447 6.15 -25.48 36.63
C ASP A 447 4.74 -26.09 36.50
N ASP A 448 4.13 -25.99 35.31
CA ASP A 448 3.12 -26.96 34.86
C ASP A 448 3.55 -27.49 33.50
N ARG A 449 3.51 -28.82 33.34
CA ARG A 449 4.21 -29.57 32.29
C ARG A 449 3.27 -30.48 31.53
N THR A 450 2.06 -29.97 31.28
CA THR A 450 0.91 -30.70 30.75
C THR A 450 0.44 -30.21 29.37
N TYR A 451 1.16 -29.28 28.74
CA TYR A 451 0.72 -28.55 27.54
C TYR A 451 1.56 -28.78 26.25
N ASP A 452 2.47 -29.76 26.24
CA ASP A 452 3.47 -29.96 25.17
C ASP A 452 3.04 -30.87 23.99
N GLU A 453 1.94 -31.63 24.06
CA GLU A 453 1.69 -32.74 23.09
C GLU A 453 0.75 -32.45 21.90
N ASP A 454 -0.17 -31.47 21.98
CA ASP A 454 -1.20 -31.25 20.92
C ASP A 454 -0.81 -30.26 19.79
N ILE A 455 0.37 -29.64 19.83
CA ILE A 455 0.78 -28.57 18.87
C ILE A 455 1.05 -29.09 17.43
N THR A 456 0.93 -30.39 17.17
CA THR A 456 1.44 -31.01 15.92
C THR A 456 0.44 -31.18 14.77
N THR A 457 -0.84 -30.84 14.93
CA THR A 457 -1.91 -31.16 13.96
C THR A 457 -2.62 -29.96 13.31
N SER A 458 -1.86 -28.92 12.92
CA SER A 458 -2.36 -27.83 12.05
C SER A 458 -1.91 -28.00 10.60
N PRO A 459 -2.75 -27.69 9.59
CA PRO A 459 -2.38 -27.86 8.17
C PRO A 459 -1.26 -26.89 7.76
N LYS A 460 -0.17 -27.43 7.21
CA LYS A 460 1.00 -26.65 6.77
C LYS A 460 0.81 -26.11 5.35
N ASN A 461 1.19 -24.85 5.12
CA ASN A 461 1.25 -24.26 3.77
C ASN A 461 2.24 -25.03 2.85
N SER A 462 2.00 -24.93 1.54
CA SER A 462 2.87 -25.43 0.45
C SER A 462 4.35 -25.19 0.72
N ASP A 463 4.71 -23.96 1.06
CA ASP A 463 6.10 -23.50 1.17
C ASP A 463 6.80 -24.08 2.40
N ALA A 464 6.04 -24.35 3.47
CA ALA A 464 6.52 -25.05 4.65
C ALA A 464 6.72 -26.54 4.36
N ARG A 465 5.82 -27.18 3.60
CA ARG A 465 5.98 -28.57 3.15
C ARG A 465 7.07 -28.71 2.08
N LEU A 466 7.31 -27.70 1.25
CA LEU A 466 8.46 -27.64 0.34
C LEU A 466 9.77 -27.56 1.12
N MET A 467 9.85 -26.74 2.18
CA MET A 467 11.00 -26.74 3.10
C MET A 467 11.17 -28.06 3.84
N GLU A 468 10.07 -28.75 4.18
CA GLU A 468 10.09 -30.10 4.79
C GLU A 468 10.62 -31.16 3.80
N MET A 469 10.14 -31.17 2.55
CA MET A 469 10.67 -32.03 1.48
C MET A 469 12.14 -31.74 1.16
N ILE A 470 12.56 -30.47 1.16
CA ILE A 470 13.97 -30.07 1.01
C ILE A 470 14.81 -30.54 2.22
N ALA A 471 14.26 -30.49 3.44
CA ALA A 471 14.93 -31.00 4.64
C ALA A 471 15.07 -32.54 4.60
N ALA A 472 14.04 -33.26 4.16
CA ALA A 472 14.09 -34.70 3.93
C ALA A 472 15.12 -35.05 2.84
N GLN A 473 15.06 -34.41 1.67
CA GLN A 473 16.04 -34.56 0.59
C GLN A 473 17.49 -34.31 1.10
N ALA A 474 17.70 -33.29 1.93
CA ALA A 474 18.99 -32.99 2.54
C ALA A 474 19.43 -34.03 3.60
N ALA A 475 18.52 -34.56 4.41
CA ALA A 475 18.81 -35.62 5.38
C ALA A 475 19.19 -36.93 4.67
N HIS A 476 18.43 -37.33 3.66
CA HIS A 476 18.72 -38.48 2.80
C HIS A 476 20.08 -38.36 2.09
N ARG A 477 20.50 -37.14 1.73
CA ARG A 477 21.81 -36.86 1.12
C ARG A 477 23.03 -37.06 2.05
N VAL A 478 22.80 -37.23 3.36
CA VAL A 478 23.84 -37.38 4.40
C VAL A 478 23.85 -38.79 5.02
N GLY A 479 22.89 -39.64 4.68
CA GLY A 479 22.86 -41.04 5.10
C GLY A 479 24.05 -41.86 4.54
N PRO A 480 24.40 -42.99 5.17
CA PRO A 480 25.37 -43.93 4.60
C PRO A 480 24.86 -44.41 3.23
N GLY A 481 25.71 -44.33 2.20
CA GLY A 481 25.32 -44.61 0.83
C GLY A 481 24.71 -46.01 0.68
N PHE A 482 23.44 -46.06 0.26
CA PHE A 482 22.75 -47.30 -0.09
C PHE A 482 23.55 -48.00 -1.20
N GLY A 483 23.83 -49.29 -1.02
CA GLY A 483 24.66 -50.06 -1.94
C GLY A 483 24.04 -50.20 -3.33
N ASP A 484 24.79 -50.78 -4.27
CA ASP A 484 24.23 -51.18 -5.56
C ASP A 484 23.05 -52.14 -5.35
N GLU A 485 22.00 -52.01 -6.15
CA GLU A 485 20.78 -52.82 -6.00
C GLU A 485 21.08 -54.32 -6.08
N GLU A 486 22.02 -54.72 -6.95
CA GLU A 486 22.47 -56.11 -7.03
C GLU A 486 23.12 -56.59 -5.72
N THR A 487 23.75 -55.71 -4.93
CA THR A 487 24.31 -56.08 -3.61
C THR A 487 23.23 -56.27 -2.54
N ILE A 488 22.18 -55.44 -2.56
CA ILE A 488 21.03 -55.58 -1.64
C ILE A 488 20.24 -56.85 -1.96
N LEU A 489 20.05 -57.14 -3.26
CA LEU A 489 19.39 -58.37 -3.71
C LEU A 489 20.19 -59.63 -3.36
N THR A 490 21.52 -59.61 -3.50
CA THR A 490 22.39 -60.79 -3.30
C THR A 490 22.87 -61.03 -1.87
N ASP A 491 22.64 -60.15 -0.90
CA ASP A 491 22.94 -60.48 0.51
C ASP A 491 21.97 -61.55 1.04
N GLU A 492 22.49 -62.70 1.44
CA GLU A 492 21.75 -63.82 2.02
C GLU A 492 21.36 -63.57 3.50
N LYS A 493 21.80 -62.47 4.12
CA LYS A 493 21.52 -62.14 5.53
C LYS A 493 20.29 -61.25 5.74
N LEU A 494 19.93 -60.45 4.74
CA LEU A 494 18.78 -59.55 4.82
C LEU A 494 17.49 -60.33 4.62
N SER A 495 16.51 -60.09 5.49
CA SER A 495 15.14 -60.59 5.34
C SER A 495 14.49 -60.03 4.08
N GLU A 496 13.55 -60.78 3.49
CA GLU A 496 12.77 -60.35 2.32
C GLU A 496 12.04 -59.01 2.57
N ASP A 497 11.62 -58.74 3.81
CA ASP A 497 10.97 -57.48 4.19
C ASP A 497 11.96 -56.33 4.40
N GLU A 498 13.18 -56.62 4.90
CA GLU A 498 14.27 -55.64 4.98
C GLU A 498 14.76 -55.25 3.58
N LYS A 499 14.77 -56.19 2.63
CA LYS A 499 15.08 -55.92 1.21
C LYS A 499 14.05 -55.00 0.56
N LYS A 500 12.75 -55.19 0.82
CA LYS A 500 11.69 -54.28 0.34
C LYS A 500 11.90 -52.86 0.84
N ASP A 501 12.02 -52.71 2.16
CA ASP A 501 12.20 -51.42 2.83
C ASP A 501 13.45 -50.66 2.31
N LEU A 502 14.59 -51.34 2.21
CA LEU A 502 15.82 -50.74 1.67
C LEU A 502 15.70 -50.36 0.17
N LEU A 503 15.05 -51.18 -0.66
CA LEU A 503 14.87 -50.88 -2.08
C LEU A 503 13.79 -49.81 -2.34
N GLN A 504 12.74 -49.75 -1.52
CA GLN A 504 11.72 -48.70 -1.56
C GLN A 504 12.34 -47.34 -1.20
N ARG A 505 13.12 -47.27 -0.11
CA ARG A 505 13.84 -46.04 0.27
C ARG A 505 14.90 -45.65 -0.77
N ALA A 506 15.53 -46.63 -1.43
CA ALA A 506 16.41 -46.36 -2.58
C ALA A 506 15.67 -45.77 -3.79
N LEU A 507 14.43 -46.21 -4.08
CA LEU A 507 13.60 -45.61 -5.14
C LEU A 507 13.26 -44.15 -4.83
N ASN A 508 12.78 -43.86 -3.62
CA ASN A 508 12.40 -42.50 -3.23
C ASN A 508 13.61 -41.55 -3.23
N MET A 509 14.80 -42.04 -2.84
CA MET A 509 16.05 -41.28 -2.96
C MET A 509 16.48 -41.07 -4.41
N ALA A 510 16.37 -42.06 -5.29
CA ALA A 510 16.67 -41.90 -6.71
C ALA A 510 15.72 -40.89 -7.37
N ALA A 511 14.43 -40.96 -7.04
CA ALA A 511 13.41 -40.07 -7.59
C ALA A 511 13.57 -38.60 -7.12
N SER A 512 13.90 -38.38 -5.85
CA SER A 512 14.14 -37.03 -5.30
C SER A 512 15.47 -36.39 -5.73
N ASN A 513 16.44 -37.17 -6.21
CA ASN A 513 17.72 -36.69 -6.75
C ASN A 513 17.77 -36.58 -8.28
N GLY A 514 16.76 -37.09 -9.00
CA GLY A 514 16.72 -37.06 -10.47
C GLY A 514 17.52 -38.18 -11.16
N ASP A 515 17.81 -39.28 -10.47
CA ASP A 515 18.63 -40.38 -10.98
C ASP A 515 17.82 -41.34 -11.87
N VAL A 516 17.67 -40.96 -13.14
CA VAL A 516 16.86 -41.67 -14.15
C VAL A 516 17.38 -43.11 -14.40
N GLU A 517 18.69 -43.32 -14.43
CA GLU A 517 19.27 -44.64 -14.66
C GLU A 517 18.96 -45.57 -13.48
N ARG A 518 19.11 -45.09 -12.25
CA ARG A 518 18.80 -45.87 -11.05
C ARG A 518 17.31 -46.16 -10.89
N VAL A 519 16.43 -45.19 -11.13
CA VAL A 519 14.97 -45.43 -11.16
C VAL A 519 14.60 -46.50 -12.21
N SER A 520 15.19 -46.41 -13.40
CA SER A 520 14.95 -47.40 -14.48
C SER A 520 15.46 -48.80 -14.12
N ASN A 521 16.60 -48.91 -13.45
CA ASN A 521 17.16 -50.19 -12.99
C ASN A 521 16.32 -50.84 -11.87
N ILE A 522 15.88 -50.06 -10.88
CA ILE A 522 15.02 -50.56 -9.79
C ILE A 522 13.70 -51.09 -10.38
N VAL A 523 13.06 -50.28 -11.23
CA VAL A 523 11.67 -50.50 -11.63
C VAL A 523 11.51 -51.38 -12.89
N GLY A 524 12.56 -51.48 -13.72
CA GLY A 524 12.64 -52.42 -14.84
C GLY A 524 13.41 -53.72 -14.55
N GLY A 525 14.24 -53.74 -13.50
CA GLY A 525 15.13 -54.86 -13.17
C GLY A 525 14.57 -55.88 -12.18
N LYS A 526 15.47 -56.69 -11.62
CA LYS A 526 15.14 -57.75 -10.63
C LYS A 526 14.54 -57.19 -9.32
N ALA A 527 14.78 -55.92 -9.02
CA ALA A 527 14.28 -55.24 -7.83
C ALA A 527 12.76 -54.98 -7.87
N LYS A 528 12.11 -54.97 -9.05
CA LYS A 528 10.66 -54.69 -9.21
C LYS A 528 9.74 -55.60 -8.36
N VAL A 529 10.21 -56.78 -7.97
CA VAL A 529 9.44 -57.71 -7.10
C VAL A 529 9.38 -57.24 -5.63
N TYR A 530 10.27 -56.32 -5.23
CA TYR A 530 10.45 -55.84 -3.85
C TYR A 530 10.02 -54.38 -3.65
N VAL A 531 9.53 -53.71 -4.69
CA VAL A 531 9.28 -52.26 -4.70
C VAL A 531 7.90 -51.96 -5.27
N ASP A 532 7.12 -51.14 -4.56
CA ASP A 532 5.84 -50.62 -5.02
C ASP A 532 6.02 -49.17 -5.48
N ILE A 533 5.73 -48.90 -6.75
CA ILE A 533 5.91 -47.59 -7.39
C ILE A 533 5.00 -46.53 -6.73
N ASN A 534 3.89 -46.96 -6.12
CA ASN A 534 2.85 -46.08 -5.55
C ASN A 534 2.80 -46.11 -4.01
N ALA A 535 3.74 -46.80 -3.36
CA ALA A 535 3.86 -46.80 -1.91
C ALA A 535 4.40 -45.45 -1.40
N PRO A 536 3.71 -44.80 -0.45
CA PRO A 536 4.24 -43.64 0.24
C PRO A 536 5.32 -44.04 1.26
N ASP A 537 6.17 -43.09 1.63
CA ASP A 537 7.11 -43.21 2.75
C ASP A 537 6.50 -42.81 4.10
N GLU A 538 7.36 -42.70 5.12
CA GLU A 538 7.02 -42.29 6.50
C GLU A 538 6.36 -40.90 6.57
N ASP A 539 6.67 -40.00 5.62
CA ASP A 539 6.05 -38.67 5.49
C ASP A 539 4.75 -38.70 4.65
N GLY A 540 4.36 -39.86 4.13
CA GLY A 540 3.15 -40.07 3.34
C GLY A 540 3.29 -39.66 1.87
N THR A 541 4.51 -39.70 1.30
CA THR A 541 4.82 -39.13 -0.01
C THR A 541 5.24 -40.21 -1.03
N PRO A 542 4.54 -40.40 -2.16
CA PRO A 542 4.95 -41.30 -3.23
C PRO A 542 6.16 -40.76 -4.04
N PRO A 543 7.00 -41.62 -4.64
CA PRO A 543 8.19 -41.19 -5.39
C PRO A 543 7.87 -40.29 -6.60
N LEU A 544 6.70 -40.42 -7.23
CA LEU A 544 6.26 -39.54 -8.32
C LEU A 544 6.08 -38.08 -7.86
N ILE A 545 5.66 -37.85 -6.61
CA ILE A 545 5.51 -36.49 -6.06
C ILE A 545 6.88 -35.85 -5.82
N TYR A 546 7.89 -36.60 -5.36
CA TYR A 546 9.25 -36.08 -5.25
C TYR A 546 9.84 -35.66 -6.61
N ALA A 547 9.66 -36.48 -7.64
CA ALA A 547 10.12 -36.17 -8.98
C ALA A 547 9.42 -34.91 -9.55
N SER A 548 8.10 -34.83 -9.39
CA SER A 548 7.29 -33.70 -9.88
C SER A 548 7.51 -32.40 -9.10
N CYS A 549 7.76 -32.48 -7.79
CA CYS A 549 8.07 -31.30 -6.96
C CYS A 549 9.43 -30.69 -7.33
N PHE A 550 10.47 -31.52 -7.47
CA PHE A 550 11.84 -31.05 -7.73
C PHE A 550 12.19 -30.79 -9.20
N GLY A 551 11.29 -31.03 -10.15
CA GLY A 551 11.52 -30.72 -11.57
C GLY A 551 12.21 -31.82 -12.38
N HIS A 552 12.18 -33.07 -11.91
CA HIS A 552 12.93 -34.19 -12.51
C HIS A 552 12.14 -34.89 -13.63
N GLU A 553 11.92 -34.20 -14.74
CA GLU A 553 11.11 -34.65 -15.90
C GLU A 553 11.44 -36.08 -16.39
N GLY A 554 12.73 -36.41 -16.54
CA GLY A 554 13.17 -37.74 -16.98
C GLY A 554 12.84 -38.86 -15.97
N VAL A 555 12.74 -38.55 -14.67
CA VAL A 555 12.28 -39.48 -13.64
C VAL A 555 10.75 -39.61 -13.69
N VAL A 556 10.04 -38.49 -13.85
CA VAL A 556 8.57 -38.50 -13.99
C VAL A 556 8.15 -39.43 -15.13
N GLN A 557 8.77 -39.31 -16.31
CA GLN A 557 8.48 -40.21 -17.42
C GLN A 557 8.82 -41.67 -17.10
N ALA A 558 9.98 -41.96 -16.51
CA ALA A 558 10.38 -43.33 -16.17
C ALA A 558 9.46 -44.00 -15.12
N LEU A 559 8.85 -43.22 -14.23
CA LEU A 559 7.84 -43.70 -13.28
C LEU A 559 6.48 -43.93 -13.96
N ILE A 560 6.04 -43.01 -14.82
CA ILE A 560 4.80 -43.14 -15.60
C ILE A 560 4.85 -44.36 -16.54
N ASP A 561 5.94 -44.51 -17.32
CA ASP A 561 6.18 -45.64 -18.22
C ASP A 561 6.15 -47.00 -17.50
N ALA A 562 6.43 -47.00 -16.19
CA ALA A 562 6.43 -48.18 -15.35
C ALA A 562 5.07 -48.51 -14.68
N GLY A 563 4.07 -47.62 -14.79
CA GLY A 563 2.76 -47.77 -14.17
C GLY A 563 2.57 -47.03 -12.83
N ALA A 564 3.23 -45.88 -12.63
CA ALA A 564 2.90 -44.99 -11.53
C ALA A 564 1.49 -44.42 -11.64
N ASP A 565 0.80 -44.29 -10.50
CA ASP A 565 -0.51 -43.68 -10.36
C ASP A 565 -0.35 -42.14 -10.34
N VAL A 566 -0.64 -41.49 -11.46
CA VAL A 566 -0.52 -40.04 -11.63
C VAL A 566 -1.45 -39.23 -10.71
N ASP A 567 -2.53 -39.86 -10.28
CA ASP A 567 -3.57 -39.31 -9.40
C ASP A 567 -3.28 -39.57 -7.92
N LYS A 568 -2.17 -40.24 -7.59
CA LYS A 568 -1.81 -40.57 -6.21
C LYS A 568 -1.44 -39.33 -5.42
N GLN A 569 -2.28 -39.00 -4.44
CA GLN A 569 -2.04 -37.88 -3.52
C GLN A 569 -1.15 -38.26 -2.33
N ASP A 570 -0.52 -37.24 -1.73
CA ASP A 570 0.19 -37.35 -0.45
C ASP A 570 -0.73 -37.25 0.78
N ARG A 571 -0.11 -37.29 1.98
CA ARG A 571 -0.76 -37.13 3.30
C ARG A 571 -1.67 -35.89 3.42
N ASN A 572 -1.41 -34.81 2.67
CA ASN A 572 -2.18 -33.56 2.70
C ASN A 572 -3.18 -33.46 1.53
N GLN A 573 -3.39 -34.57 0.80
CA GLN A 573 -4.22 -34.63 -0.40
C GLN A 573 -3.68 -33.77 -1.57
N TRP A 574 -2.35 -33.61 -1.67
CA TRP A 574 -1.71 -32.97 -2.83
C TRP A 574 -1.30 -34.02 -3.87
N SER A 575 -1.68 -33.82 -5.13
CA SER A 575 -1.28 -34.68 -6.26
C SER A 575 0.04 -34.23 -6.89
N ALA A 576 0.64 -35.10 -7.72
CA ALA A 576 1.83 -34.77 -8.50
C ALA A 576 1.60 -33.53 -9.41
N LEU A 577 0.38 -33.36 -9.94
CA LEU A 577 0.01 -32.25 -10.81
C LEU A 577 -0.03 -30.91 -10.05
N MET A 578 -0.57 -30.89 -8.83
CA MET A 578 -0.60 -29.69 -7.97
C MET A 578 0.80 -29.18 -7.64
N TRP A 579 1.73 -30.10 -7.33
CA TRP A 579 3.14 -29.77 -7.11
C TRP A 579 3.83 -29.25 -8.37
N ALA A 580 3.57 -29.86 -9.53
CA ALA A 580 4.12 -29.41 -10.81
C ALA A 580 3.60 -28.01 -11.22
N MET A 581 2.31 -27.73 -11.02
CA MET A 581 1.71 -26.43 -11.29
C MET A 581 2.26 -25.34 -10.36
N THR A 582 2.26 -25.60 -9.03
CA THR A 582 2.76 -24.66 -8.01
C THR A 582 4.21 -24.27 -8.25
N ASN A 583 5.07 -25.24 -8.59
CA ASN A 583 6.49 -25.01 -8.87
C ASN A 583 6.77 -24.62 -10.33
N ARG A 584 5.73 -24.36 -11.15
CA ARG A 584 5.78 -23.92 -12.56
C ARG A 584 6.49 -24.87 -13.54
N HIS A 585 6.55 -26.16 -13.24
CA HIS A 585 7.20 -27.19 -14.06
C HIS A 585 6.34 -27.58 -15.28
N LYS A 586 6.30 -26.70 -16.29
CA LYS A 586 5.43 -26.79 -17.48
C LYS A 586 5.49 -28.13 -18.23
N SER A 587 6.69 -28.70 -18.41
CA SER A 587 6.86 -30.00 -19.08
C SER A 587 6.36 -31.18 -18.26
N ILE A 588 6.49 -31.14 -16.93
CA ILE A 588 5.97 -32.15 -16.01
C ILE A 588 4.44 -32.05 -15.90
N ALA A 589 3.90 -30.84 -15.77
CA ALA A 589 2.46 -30.61 -15.79
C ALA A 589 1.84 -31.14 -17.09
N LYS A 590 2.50 -30.91 -18.24
CA LYS A 590 2.15 -31.55 -19.51
C LYS A 590 2.20 -33.08 -19.42
N ALA A 591 3.33 -33.66 -19.04
CA ALA A 591 3.49 -35.13 -19.01
C ALA A 591 2.46 -35.84 -18.13
N LEU A 592 2.05 -35.22 -17.01
CA LEU A 592 0.99 -35.72 -16.14
C LEU A 592 -0.40 -35.61 -16.79
N LEU A 593 -0.75 -34.45 -17.39
CA LEU A 593 -2.03 -34.25 -18.08
C LEU A 593 -2.17 -35.12 -19.34
N ASP A 594 -1.11 -35.25 -20.14
CA ASP A 594 -1.05 -36.11 -21.34
C ASP A 594 -1.22 -37.62 -20.97
N ASN A 595 -0.93 -38.00 -19.71
CA ASN A 595 -1.16 -39.33 -19.16
C ASN A 595 -2.41 -39.42 -18.26
N GLY A 596 -3.29 -38.42 -18.28
CA GLY A 596 -4.62 -38.48 -17.70
C GLY A 596 -4.77 -38.04 -16.24
N ALA A 597 -3.81 -37.29 -15.69
CA ALA A 597 -3.92 -36.74 -14.33
C ALA A 597 -5.14 -35.80 -14.17
N SER A 598 -5.90 -36.00 -13.10
CA SER A 598 -7.13 -35.26 -12.81
C SER A 598 -6.85 -33.92 -12.13
N ALA A 599 -7.18 -32.82 -12.81
CA ALA A 599 -7.06 -31.48 -12.27
C ALA A 599 -8.17 -31.12 -11.24
N GLU A 600 -9.30 -31.85 -11.29
CA GLU A 600 -10.47 -31.69 -10.40
C GLU A 600 -10.27 -32.27 -8.99
N GLN A 601 -9.16 -32.97 -8.74
CA GLN A 601 -8.80 -33.40 -7.40
C GLN A 601 -8.67 -32.21 -6.45
N LYS A 602 -9.05 -32.39 -5.18
CA LYS A 602 -9.00 -31.33 -4.16
C LYS A 602 -7.98 -31.64 -3.07
N THR A 603 -7.29 -30.61 -2.61
CA THR A 603 -6.42 -30.64 -1.43
C THR A 603 -7.24 -30.74 -0.13
N SER A 604 -6.56 -30.92 1.01
CA SER A 604 -7.17 -30.79 2.34
C SER A 604 -7.76 -29.39 2.63
N SER A 605 -7.48 -28.39 1.78
CA SER A 605 -8.06 -27.04 1.83
C SER A 605 -9.11 -26.78 0.73
N GLY A 606 -9.62 -27.85 0.08
CA GLY A 606 -10.70 -27.78 -0.92
C GLY A 606 -10.30 -27.25 -2.30
N ARG A 607 -9.03 -26.89 -2.50
CA ARG A 607 -8.50 -26.27 -3.72
C ARG A 607 -8.12 -27.33 -4.77
N THR A 608 -8.44 -27.03 -6.02
CA THR A 608 -8.09 -27.81 -7.23
C THR A 608 -6.66 -27.53 -7.68
N ALA A 609 -6.16 -28.26 -8.69
CA ALA A 609 -4.85 -27.96 -9.27
C ALA A 609 -4.80 -26.56 -9.92
N PHE A 610 -5.90 -26.11 -10.52
CA PHE A 610 -6.01 -24.80 -11.19
C PHE A 610 -5.92 -23.62 -10.20
N ASP A 611 -6.41 -23.78 -8.97
CA ASP A 611 -6.41 -22.72 -7.94
C ASP A 611 -5.00 -22.29 -7.48
N PHE A 612 -3.94 -22.99 -7.92
CA PHE A 612 -2.54 -22.67 -7.68
C PHE A 612 -1.84 -22.03 -8.89
N VAL A 613 -2.53 -21.91 -10.03
CA VAL A 613 -2.03 -21.25 -11.25
C VAL A 613 -2.45 -19.78 -11.23
N PRO A 614 -1.52 -18.81 -11.21
CA PRO A 614 -1.89 -17.41 -11.30
C PRO A 614 -2.55 -17.08 -12.65
N PRO A 615 -3.55 -16.17 -12.69
CA PRO A 615 -4.00 -15.58 -13.95
C PRO A 615 -2.81 -14.95 -14.69
N ASP A 616 -2.90 -14.91 -16.02
CA ASP A 616 -1.88 -14.39 -16.95
C ASP A 616 -0.46 -14.97 -16.80
N SER A 617 -0.33 -16.16 -16.22
CA SER A 617 0.94 -16.90 -16.18
C SER A 617 1.18 -17.76 -17.43
N ASP A 618 2.45 -18.04 -17.75
CA ASP A 618 2.87 -18.96 -18.83
C ASP A 618 2.25 -20.38 -18.75
N MET A 619 1.75 -20.75 -17.57
CA MET A 619 1.03 -22.00 -17.30
C MET A 619 -0.46 -21.83 -17.61
N SER A 620 -1.08 -20.70 -17.22
CA SER A 620 -2.47 -20.37 -17.57
C SER A 620 -2.66 -20.31 -19.10
N PHE A 621 -1.83 -19.52 -19.80
CA PHE A 621 -1.84 -19.47 -21.27
C PHE A 621 -1.61 -20.84 -21.91
N TYR A 622 -0.76 -21.68 -21.32
CA TYR A 622 -0.52 -23.04 -21.82
C TYR A 622 -1.72 -23.98 -21.67
N LEU A 623 -2.41 -23.93 -20.54
CA LEU A 623 -3.61 -24.75 -20.30
C LEU A 623 -4.75 -24.35 -21.24
N HIS A 624 -4.92 -23.03 -21.44
CA HIS A 624 -5.88 -22.48 -22.39
C HIS A 624 -5.57 -22.87 -23.85
N ASP A 625 -4.31 -22.69 -24.30
CA ASP A 625 -3.86 -23.08 -25.65
C ASP A 625 -3.92 -24.60 -25.90
N SER A 626 -3.67 -25.40 -24.86
CA SER A 626 -3.77 -26.87 -24.93
C SER A 626 -5.20 -27.41 -24.87
N GLY A 627 -6.22 -26.56 -24.76
CA GLY A 627 -7.63 -26.96 -24.78
C GLY A 627 -8.15 -27.59 -23.48
N TYR A 628 -7.45 -27.42 -22.36
CA TYR A 628 -7.94 -27.81 -21.03
C TYR A 628 -8.94 -26.75 -20.53
N ASN A 629 -10.13 -26.73 -21.13
CA ASN A 629 -11.20 -25.79 -20.79
C ASN A 629 -11.53 -25.81 -19.30
N ILE A 630 -11.45 -24.65 -18.65
CA ILE A 630 -11.76 -24.45 -17.24
C ILE A 630 -13.24 -24.83 -16.96
N GLY A 631 -13.45 -25.60 -15.89
CA GLY A 631 -14.77 -26.08 -15.49
C GLY A 631 -15.72 -24.93 -15.12
N ASN A 632 -16.77 -24.75 -15.90
CA ASN A 632 -17.71 -23.63 -15.79
C ASN A 632 -18.52 -23.68 -14.47
N ALA A 633 -18.27 -22.72 -13.57
CA ALA A 633 -18.99 -22.55 -12.31
C ALA A 633 -19.48 -21.09 -12.18
N GLY A 634 -20.59 -20.77 -12.85
CA GLY A 634 -21.21 -19.44 -12.83
C GLY A 634 -20.92 -18.63 -14.09
N THR A 635 -21.69 -18.87 -15.16
CA THR A 635 -21.81 -17.95 -16.29
C THR A 635 -23.28 -17.69 -16.60
N ASP A 636 -23.79 -16.58 -16.10
CA ASP A 636 -24.81 -15.76 -16.77
C ASP A 636 -24.87 -14.40 -16.06
N ASP A 637 -23.96 -13.49 -16.42
CA ASP A 637 -24.23 -12.05 -16.37
C ASP A 637 -23.30 -11.28 -17.34
N PHE A 638 -23.79 -11.12 -18.56
CA PHE A 638 -23.07 -10.50 -19.67
C PHE A 638 -23.44 -9.01 -19.77
N TYR A 639 -23.01 -8.18 -18.81
CA TYR A 639 -22.67 -6.74 -18.91
C TYR A 639 -22.57 -6.09 -17.50
N SER A 640 -21.36 -5.81 -17.00
CA SER A 640 -21.14 -4.82 -15.92
C SER A 640 -19.70 -4.26 -15.98
N PRO A 641 -19.42 -2.97 -15.64
CA PRO A 641 -18.20 -2.30 -16.08
C PRO A 641 -17.10 -2.15 -15.00
N GLY A 642 -15.94 -2.77 -15.25
CA GLY A 642 -14.76 -2.68 -14.38
C GLY A 642 -14.06 -1.32 -14.39
N PHE A 643 -14.55 -0.36 -13.59
CA PHE A 643 -13.77 0.83 -13.19
C PHE A 643 -13.90 1.22 -11.71
N SER A 644 -14.77 0.55 -10.95
CA SER A 644 -14.57 0.33 -9.52
C SER A 644 -13.39 -0.63 -9.29
N GLN A 645 -13.26 -1.64 -10.16
CA GLN A 645 -12.40 -2.82 -9.94
C GLN A 645 -10.92 -2.48 -9.77
N ASP A 646 -10.24 -1.81 -10.71
CA ASP A 646 -8.80 -1.46 -10.58
C ASP A 646 -8.47 -0.81 -9.23
N ARG A 647 -9.33 0.11 -8.73
CA ARG A 647 -9.10 0.81 -7.47
C ARG A 647 -9.52 -0.02 -6.25
N PHE A 648 -10.58 -0.81 -6.36
CA PHE A 648 -10.99 -1.76 -5.32
C PHE A 648 -10.02 -2.95 -5.24
N GLU A 649 -9.33 -3.31 -6.31
CA GLU A 649 -8.27 -4.32 -6.36
C GLU A 649 -6.91 -3.75 -6.02
N GLU A 650 -6.60 -2.47 -6.26
CA GLU A 650 -5.43 -1.82 -5.67
C GLU A 650 -5.64 -1.59 -4.17
N GLU A 651 -6.84 -1.22 -3.72
CA GLU A 651 -7.20 -1.11 -2.30
C GLU A 651 -7.39 -2.48 -1.63
N MET A 652 -7.89 -3.51 -2.32
CA MET A 652 -7.87 -4.89 -1.81
C MET A 652 -6.47 -5.50 -1.91
N ALA A 653 -5.62 -5.17 -2.88
CA ALA A 653 -4.24 -5.66 -2.91
C ALA A 653 -3.39 -4.95 -1.86
N GLU A 654 -3.58 -3.65 -1.60
CA GLU A 654 -2.98 -2.99 -0.44
C GLU A 654 -3.54 -3.58 0.85
N ASN A 655 -4.87 -3.68 1.03
CA ASN A 655 -5.45 -4.25 2.24
C ASN A 655 -5.14 -5.74 2.42
N GLU A 656 -5.02 -6.55 1.37
CA GLU A 656 -4.68 -7.97 1.44
C GLU A 656 -3.17 -8.19 1.57
N LEU A 657 -2.31 -7.40 0.91
CA LEU A 657 -0.87 -7.41 1.18
C LEU A 657 -0.60 -6.98 2.63
N ARG A 658 -1.31 -5.96 3.11
CA ARG A 658 -1.31 -5.51 4.50
C ARG A 658 -1.86 -6.59 5.43
N ARG A 659 -2.98 -7.27 5.09
CA ARG A 659 -3.56 -8.42 5.82
C ARG A 659 -2.62 -9.63 5.81
N ARG A 660 -1.86 -9.89 4.75
CA ARG A 660 -0.81 -10.93 4.67
C ARG A 660 0.38 -10.61 5.55
N MET A 661 0.94 -9.39 5.44
CA MET A 661 2.02 -8.92 6.30
C MET A 661 1.57 -8.88 7.78
N MET A 662 0.32 -8.53 8.05
CA MET A 662 -0.29 -8.54 9.38
C MET A 662 -0.63 -9.95 9.87
N MET A 663 -0.96 -10.92 9.01
CA MET A 663 -1.10 -12.33 9.42
C MET A 663 0.24 -12.98 9.76
N ASP A 664 1.30 -12.69 9.00
CA ASP A 664 2.66 -13.08 9.39
C ASP A 664 3.12 -12.35 10.66
N SER A 665 2.62 -11.15 10.94
CA SER A 665 2.87 -10.43 12.20
C SER A 665 1.94 -10.85 13.35
N ALA A 666 0.77 -11.45 13.07
CA ALA A 666 -0.18 -11.95 14.07
C ALA A 666 0.25 -13.31 14.63
N ARG A 667 1.00 -14.09 13.84
CA ARG A 667 1.73 -15.28 14.32
C ARG A 667 2.66 -14.97 15.51
N ASP A 668 3.28 -13.80 15.54
CA ASP A 668 4.13 -13.33 16.65
C ASP A 668 3.34 -12.99 17.94
N LEU A 669 1.98 -13.02 17.93
CA LEU A 669 1.15 -12.71 19.10
C LEU A 669 0.47 -13.93 19.74
N GLU A 670 0.70 -15.16 19.29
CA GLU A 670 0.03 -16.36 19.87
C GLU A 670 -1.52 -16.27 19.81
N VAL A 671 -2.08 -15.36 18.99
CA VAL A 671 -3.53 -15.20 18.79
C VAL A 671 -4.05 -16.42 18.04
N ASP A 672 -5.10 -17.06 18.57
CA ASP A 672 -5.71 -18.24 17.95
C ASP A 672 -6.53 -17.86 16.72
N LEU A 673 -5.81 -17.67 15.61
CA LEU A 673 -6.34 -17.43 14.27
C LEU A 673 -7.24 -18.57 13.75
N GLY A 674 -7.32 -19.73 14.43
CA GLY A 674 -8.26 -20.80 14.12
C GLY A 674 -9.69 -20.49 14.58
N ASN A 675 -9.86 -19.79 15.70
CA ASN A 675 -11.16 -19.30 16.17
C ASN A 675 -11.60 -18.00 15.46
N VAL A 676 -10.66 -17.23 14.90
CA VAL A 676 -10.93 -15.95 14.22
C VAL A 676 -11.19 -16.20 12.72
N GLY A 677 -12.40 -16.71 12.41
CA GLY A 677 -12.85 -17.24 11.11
C GLY A 677 -12.23 -16.63 9.85
N MET A 678 -11.74 -17.49 8.95
CA MET A 678 -11.03 -17.11 7.72
C MET A 678 -11.87 -17.23 6.45
N ASP A 679 -13.04 -17.87 6.51
CA ASP A 679 -13.85 -18.27 5.34
C ASP A 679 -14.93 -17.26 4.92
N ASP A 680 -14.81 -15.99 5.37
CA ASP A 680 -15.63 -14.88 4.89
C ASP A 680 -15.18 -14.51 3.46
N GLN A 681 -15.95 -14.93 2.45
CA GLN A 681 -15.92 -14.30 1.12
C GLN A 681 -16.35 -12.83 1.24
N PRO A 682 -15.90 -11.92 0.35
CA PRO A 682 -16.47 -10.57 0.31
C PRO A 682 -17.96 -10.66 -0.04
N GLU A 683 -18.82 -10.14 0.84
CA GLU A 683 -20.26 -9.99 0.61
C GLU A 683 -20.48 -9.15 -0.67
N ASN A 684 -21.37 -9.61 -1.56
CA ASN A 684 -21.54 -8.97 -2.86
C ASN A 684 -22.25 -7.61 -2.69
N PRO A 685 -21.69 -6.47 -3.15
CA PRO A 685 -22.27 -5.15 -2.90
C PRO A 685 -23.70 -4.99 -3.45
N ASP A 686 -24.11 -5.77 -4.45
CA ASP A 686 -25.45 -5.71 -5.05
C ASP A 686 -26.57 -6.15 -4.08
N GLU A 687 -26.27 -6.89 -3.01
CA GLU A 687 -27.29 -7.28 -2.00
C GLU A 687 -27.65 -6.14 -1.03
N LEU A 688 -26.96 -4.98 -1.11
CA LEU A 688 -27.16 -3.83 -0.22
C LEU A 688 -28.07 -2.72 -0.81
N GLU A 689 -28.67 -2.94 -1.98
CA GLU A 689 -29.59 -1.96 -2.61
C GLU A 689 -31.07 -2.10 -2.20
N GLU A 690 -31.46 -3.03 -1.32
CA GLU A 690 -32.84 -3.06 -0.79
C GLU A 690 -33.15 -1.81 0.06
N GLU A 691 -34.34 -1.23 -0.14
CA GLU A 691 -34.78 0.05 0.44
C GLU A 691 -35.10 -0.05 1.96
N GLN A 692 -34.10 -0.31 2.80
CA GLN A 692 -34.28 -0.31 4.26
C GLN A 692 -34.78 1.06 4.77
N PRO A 693 -35.80 1.09 5.65
CA PRO A 693 -36.40 2.33 6.15
C PRO A 693 -35.42 3.14 7.01
N GLU A 694 -35.53 4.47 6.96
CA GLU A 694 -34.65 5.38 7.69
C GLU A 694 -34.89 5.27 9.22
N PHE A 695 -33.84 4.87 9.96
CA PHE A 695 -33.93 4.62 11.41
C PHE A 695 -34.27 5.89 12.18
N ASP A 696 -35.33 5.85 12.99
CA ASP A 696 -35.89 7.01 13.68
C ASP A 696 -35.34 7.10 15.11
N TRP A 697 -34.49 8.11 15.34
CA TRP A 697 -33.86 8.38 16.64
C TRP A 697 -34.73 9.26 17.56
N SER A 698 -35.86 9.77 17.06
CA SER A 698 -36.77 10.67 17.80
C SER A 698 -37.93 9.93 18.49
N ARG A 699 -38.31 8.76 17.98
CA ARG A 699 -39.38 7.90 18.49
C ARG A 699 -39.04 6.43 18.26
N CYS A 700 -39.52 5.56 19.15
CA CYS A 700 -39.42 4.13 18.93
C CYS A 700 -40.49 3.68 17.93
N LEU A 701 -40.08 3.02 16.85
CA LEU A 701 -40.99 2.36 15.90
C LEU A 701 -40.98 0.84 16.15
N HIS A 702 -42.08 0.16 15.81
CA HIS A 702 -42.29 -1.27 16.13
C HIS A 702 -41.26 -2.21 15.48
N ASP A 703 -40.67 -1.81 14.36
CA ASP A 703 -39.57 -2.44 13.63
C ASP A 703 -38.18 -2.16 14.24
N GLN A 704 -38.06 -1.21 15.17
CA GLN A 704 -36.80 -0.66 15.67
C GLN A 704 -36.59 -0.93 17.17
N MET A 705 -37.06 -2.10 17.64
CA MET A 705 -36.92 -2.58 19.02
C MET A 705 -36.75 -4.10 19.06
N PHE A 706 -36.11 -4.64 20.11
CA PHE A 706 -36.05 -6.08 20.34
C PHE A 706 -36.98 -6.45 21.51
N VAL A 707 -38.07 -7.16 21.21
CA VAL A 707 -39.09 -7.56 22.19
C VAL A 707 -38.68 -8.88 22.84
N PHE A 708 -38.49 -8.86 24.17
CA PHE A 708 -38.10 -10.04 24.96
C PHE A 708 -38.94 -10.19 26.24
N GLN A 709 -38.91 -11.38 26.83
CA GLN A 709 -39.55 -11.66 28.12
C GLN A 709 -38.51 -11.62 29.26
N GLU A 710 -38.87 -11.07 30.42
CA GLU A 710 -37.93 -10.85 31.53
C GLU A 710 -37.19 -12.13 31.98
N HIS A 711 -37.83 -13.29 31.88
CA HIS A 711 -37.23 -14.59 32.25
C HIS A 711 -36.29 -15.18 31.18
N GLU A 712 -36.23 -14.59 29.99
CA GLU A 712 -35.29 -14.95 28.92
C GLU A 712 -34.09 -13.99 28.88
N LEU A 713 -34.14 -12.87 29.61
CA LEU A 713 -33.09 -11.84 29.66
C LEU A 713 -31.72 -12.43 29.95
N ASP A 714 -31.58 -13.20 31.02
CA ASP A 714 -30.28 -13.78 31.44
C ASP A 714 -29.70 -14.68 30.34
N ARG A 715 -30.54 -15.48 29.68
CA ARG A 715 -30.18 -16.34 28.53
C ARG A 715 -29.77 -15.53 27.30
N ILE A 716 -30.46 -14.43 27.00
CA ILE A 716 -30.10 -13.54 25.88
C ILE A 716 -28.74 -12.89 26.15
N LEU A 717 -28.51 -12.40 27.37
CA LEU A 717 -27.23 -11.83 27.77
C LEU A 717 -26.11 -12.87 27.79
N ASP A 718 -26.37 -14.11 28.26
CA ASP A 718 -25.41 -15.21 28.17
C ASP A 718 -25.00 -15.50 26.71
N ILE A 719 -25.92 -15.40 25.75
CA ILE A 719 -25.64 -15.65 24.33
C ILE A 719 -24.89 -14.48 23.67
N ILE A 720 -25.28 -13.22 23.92
CA ILE A 720 -24.65 -12.05 23.27
C ILE A 720 -23.40 -11.50 23.99
N ILE A 721 -23.17 -11.89 25.25
CA ILE A 721 -22.04 -11.42 26.08
C ILE A 721 -21.12 -12.59 26.42
N THR A 722 -21.58 -13.53 27.25
CA THR A 722 -20.71 -14.52 27.90
C THR A 722 -20.22 -15.63 26.96
N ASN A 723 -21.04 -16.04 25.99
CA ASN A 723 -20.71 -17.09 25.01
C ASN A 723 -20.39 -16.53 23.60
N MET A 724 -20.32 -15.19 23.45
CA MET A 724 -20.09 -14.55 22.16
C MET A 724 -18.59 -14.51 21.82
N THR A 725 -18.16 -15.41 20.93
CA THR A 725 -16.81 -15.37 20.33
C THR A 725 -16.64 -14.11 19.47
N PRO A 726 -15.50 -13.40 19.52
CA PRO A 726 -15.19 -12.33 18.56
C PRO A 726 -15.14 -12.86 17.11
N GLN A 727 -16.03 -12.37 16.25
CA GLN A 727 -16.15 -12.78 14.84
C GLN A 727 -15.69 -11.68 13.87
N ARG A 728 -15.32 -12.06 12.65
CA ARG A 728 -14.84 -11.12 11.60
C ARG A 728 -15.96 -10.46 10.79
N SER A 729 -17.01 -11.20 10.44
CA SER A 729 -18.15 -10.72 9.64
C SER A 729 -18.60 -9.33 10.12
N PRO A 730 -18.61 -8.29 9.25
CA PRO A 730 -18.99 -6.93 9.62
C PRO A 730 -20.39 -6.84 10.25
N ALA A 731 -21.33 -7.67 9.80
CA ALA A 731 -22.69 -7.74 10.35
C ALA A 731 -22.74 -8.37 11.75
N GLN A 732 -21.77 -9.21 12.12
CA GLN A 732 -21.73 -9.88 13.43
C GLN A 732 -20.95 -9.09 14.50
N LYS A 733 -19.99 -8.23 14.13
CA LYS A 733 -19.22 -7.41 15.10
C LYS A 733 -20.09 -6.56 16.06
N PRO A 734 -21.13 -5.82 15.60
CA PRO A 734 -21.90 -4.92 16.47
C PRO A 734 -23.08 -5.63 17.18
N VAL A 735 -23.27 -6.94 17.00
CA VAL A 735 -24.46 -7.66 17.50
C VAL A 735 -24.69 -7.47 19.01
N PRO A 736 -23.68 -7.52 19.91
CA PRO A 736 -23.89 -7.21 21.32
C PRO A 736 -24.43 -5.80 21.56
N ALA A 737 -23.81 -4.77 20.97
CA ALA A 737 -24.25 -3.38 21.10
C ALA A 737 -25.66 -3.17 20.52
N ASN A 738 -25.95 -3.72 19.33
CA ASN A 738 -27.25 -3.63 18.67
C ASN A 738 -28.34 -4.31 19.52
N MET A 739 -28.11 -5.54 19.99
CA MET A 739 -29.05 -6.31 20.80
C MET A 739 -29.34 -5.63 22.15
N ILE A 740 -28.31 -5.13 22.85
CA ILE A 740 -28.49 -4.42 24.12
C ILE A 740 -29.27 -3.11 23.90
N PHE A 741 -28.94 -2.34 22.86
CA PHE A 741 -29.63 -1.09 22.55
C PHE A 741 -31.09 -1.29 22.13
N LEU A 742 -31.38 -2.22 21.22
CA LEU A 742 -32.74 -2.52 20.75
C LEU A 742 -33.61 -3.09 21.90
N SER A 743 -33.01 -3.85 22.81
CA SER A 743 -33.66 -4.31 24.05
C SER A 743 -33.92 -3.14 25.01
N ALA A 744 -33.01 -2.18 25.10
CA ALA A 744 -33.18 -0.97 25.93
C ALA A 744 -34.30 -0.07 25.40
N ARG A 745 -34.44 0.09 24.08
CA ARG A 745 -35.57 0.81 23.46
C ARG A 745 -36.91 0.17 23.81
N TYR A 746 -37.03 -1.16 23.69
CA TYR A 746 -38.24 -1.88 24.10
C TYR A 746 -38.54 -1.67 25.60
N ALA A 747 -37.53 -1.86 26.47
CA ALA A 747 -37.71 -1.73 27.91
C ALA A 747 -38.13 -0.31 28.35
N HIS A 748 -37.52 0.73 27.76
CA HIS A 748 -37.80 2.14 28.04
C HIS A 748 -39.17 2.59 27.52
N TYR A 749 -39.46 2.35 26.24
CA TYR A 749 -40.64 2.93 25.58
C TYR A 749 -41.92 2.09 25.74
N HIS A 750 -41.82 0.78 25.95
CA HIS A 750 -42.97 -0.15 25.92
C HIS A 750 -43.11 -1.06 27.16
N SER A 751 -42.23 -0.96 28.15
CA SER A 751 -42.27 -1.82 29.35
C SER A 751 -42.18 -1.05 30.68
N SER A 752 -41.07 -1.10 31.41
CA SER A 752 -40.89 -0.42 32.69
C SER A 752 -39.43 0.04 32.91
N PRO A 753 -39.22 1.12 33.68
CA PRO A 753 -37.87 1.56 34.05
C PRO A 753 -37.14 0.51 34.90
N ASP A 754 -37.86 -0.33 35.66
CA ASP A 754 -37.27 -1.44 36.42
C ASP A 754 -36.66 -2.51 35.49
N LEU A 755 -37.32 -2.81 34.36
CA LEU A 755 -36.80 -3.74 33.35
C LEU A 755 -35.58 -3.14 32.63
N LEU A 756 -35.61 -1.84 32.32
CA LEU A 756 -34.47 -1.14 31.74
C LEU A 756 -33.26 -1.17 32.69
N ALA A 757 -33.46 -0.84 33.97
CA ALA A 757 -32.40 -0.88 34.97
C ALA A 757 -31.83 -2.30 35.13
N LYS A 758 -32.68 -3.33 35.19
CA LYS A 758 -32.26 -4.74 35.25
C LYS A 758 -31.42 -5.13 34.02
N LEU A 759 -31.89 -4.80 32.81
CA LEU A 759 -31.16 -5.04 31.55
C LEU A 759 -29.79 -4.36 31.55
N MET A 760 -29.71 -3.07 31.92
CA MET A 760 -28.45 -2.32 31.93
C MET A 760 -27.46 -2.86 32.97
N ILE A 761 -27.90 -3.14 34.20
CA ILE A 761 -27.04 -3.68 35.26
C ILE A 761 -26.54 -5.08 34.88
N SER A 762 -27.43 -6.02 34.54
CA SER A 762 -27.04 -7.39 34.20
C SER A 762 -26.23 -7.49 32.90
N ALA A 763 -26.34 -6.52 31.99
CA ALA A 763 -25.42 -6.41 30.85
C ALA A 763 -24.04 -5.91 31.30
N MET A 764 -23.96 -4.86 32.13
CA MET A 764 -22.68 -4.32 32.61
C MET A 764 -21.89 -5.36 33.40
N ASP A 765 -22.53 -6.04 34.36
CA ASP A 765 -21.91 -7.07 35.19
C ASP A 765 -21.27 -8.17 34.32
N LYS A 766 -22.01 -8.67 33.32
CA LYS A 766 -21.53 -9.72 32.41
C LYS A 766 -20.41 -9.26 31.46
N ILE A 767 -20.39 -7.99 31.06
CA ILE A 767 -19.27 -7.46 30.25
C ILE A 767 -18.02 -7.35 31.12
N ASN A 768 -18.16 -6.88 32.36
CA ASN A 768 -17.05 -6.80 33.32
C ASN A 768 -16.48 -8.20 33.64
N ASP A 769 -17.33 -9.20 33.91
CA ASP A 769 -16.93 -10.59 34.14
C ASP A 769 -16.05 -11.12 32.98
N VAL A 770 -16.46 -10.88 31.72
CA VAL A 770 -15.73 -11.32 30.53
C VAL A 770 -14.42 -10.53 30.35
N VAL A 771 -14.42 -9.22 30.60
CA VAL A 771 -13.21 -8.39 30.51
C VAL A 771 -12.17 -8.75 31.59
N GLU A 772 -12.61 -9.05 32.82
CA GLU A 772 -11.71 -9.52 33.89
C GLU A 772 -11.14 -10.92 33.56
N GLN A 773 -11.99 -11.85 33.09
CA GLN A 773 -11.58 -13.20 32.72
C GLN A 773 -10.54 -13.21 31.57
N TYR A 774 -10.71 -12.34 30.57
CA TYR A 774 -9.89 -12.31 29.35
C TYR A 774 -8.95 -11.08 29.27
N GLN A 775 -8.51 -10.55 30.41
CA GLN A 775 -7.66 -9.36 30.54
C GLN A 775 -6.29 -9.39 29.81
N TRP A 776 -5.90 -10.54 29.22
CA TRP A 776 -4.67 -10.73 28.43
C TRP A 776 -4.95 -11.09 26.96
N ASP A 777 -6.21 -11.12 26.52
CA ASP A 777 -6.62 -11.35 25.15
C ASP A 777 -6.97 -10.03 24.44
N MET A 778 -5.99 -9.53 23.68
CA MET A 778 -6.12 -8.35 22.83
C MET A 778 -7.37 -8.37 21.93
N THR A 779 -7.82 -9.54 21.47
CA THR A 779 -8.97 -9.65 20.54
C THR A 779 -10.31 -9.51 21.25
N ILE A 780 -10.47 -10.11 22.44
CA ILE A 780 -11.67 -9.96 23.27
C ILE A 780 -11.76 -8.54 23.82
N LEU A 781 -10.64 -7.96 24.26
CA LEU A 781 -10.57 -6.56 24.68
C LEU A 781 -10.91 -5.59 23.53
N ALA A 782 -10.40 -5.82 22.32
CA ALA A 782 -10.72 -5.00 21.15
C ALA A 782 -12.20 -5.14 20.71
N PHE A 783 -12.76 -6.34 20.77
CA PHE A 783 -14.18 -6.60 20.51
C PHE A 783 -15.09 -5.84 21.50
N TRP A 784 -14.74 -5.85 22.79
CA TRP A 784 -15.53 -5.17 23.83
C TRP A 784 -15.37 -3.65 23.85
N ILE A 785 -14.18 -3.07 23.63
CA ILE A 785 -14.05 -1.61 23.55
C ILE A 785 -14.75 -1.03 22.31
N SER A 786 -14.82 -1.80 21.21
CA SER A 786 -15.64 -1.46 20.04
C SER A 786 -17.14 -1.47 20.38
N ASN A 787 -17.66 -2.59 20.88
CA ASN A 787 -19.07 -2.69 21.26
C ASN A 787 -19.48 -1.68 22.35
N ALA A 788 -18.62 -1.41 23.34
CA ALA A 788 -18.86 -0.43 24.40
C ALA A 788 -18.91 1.00 23.86
N THR A 789 -18.00 1.40 22.95
CA THR A 789 -18.04 2.74 22.36
C THR A 789 -19.20 2.93 21.37
N LEU A 790 -19.60 1.87 20.65
CA LEU A 790 -20.78 1.88 19.78
C LEU A 790 -22.09 1.95 20.59
N LEU A 791 -22.22 1.19 21.68
CA LEU A 791 -23.36 1.27 22.59
C LEU A 791 -23.45 2.65 23.26
N LEU A 792 -22.30 3.23 23.66
CA LEU A 792 -22.23 4.60 24.19
C LEU A 792 -22.67 5.66 23.16
N HIS A 793 -22.39 5.44 21.87
CA HIS A 793 -22.90 6.28 20.79
C HIS A 793 -24.42 6.16 20.66
N TYR A 794 -24.98 4.95 20.62
CA TYR A 794 -26.43 4.74 20.48
C TYR A 794 -27.22 5.33 21.64
N LEU A 795 -26.80 5.09 22.89
CA LEU A 795 -27.45 5.62 24.08
C LEU A 795 -27.43 7.16 24.17
N LYS A 796 -26.43 7.82 23.56
CA LYS A 796 -26.32 9.29 23.50
C LYS A 796 -27.05 9.92 22.31
N LYS A 797 -27.62 9.11 21.41
CA LYS A 797 -28.24 9.54 20.15
C LYS A 797 -29.76 9.34 20.14
N ASP A 798 -30.27 8.37 20.88
CA ASP A 798 -31.71 8.19 21.11
C ASP A 798 -32.25 9.18 22.15
N ALA A 799 -33.31 9.90 21.80
CA ALA A 799 -33.80 11.03 22.58
C ALA A 799 -34.43 10.67 23.93
N GLY A 800 -34.87 9.42 24.15
CA GLY A 800 -35.41 8.96 25.43
C GLY A 800 -34.34 8.29 26.31
N LEU A 801 -33.51 7.45 25.70
CA LEU A 801 -32.47 6.71 26.42
C LEU A 801 -31.34 7.61 26.93
N VAL A 802 -31.06 8.75 26.30
CA VAL A 802 -29.96 9.64 26.72
C VAL A 802 -30.14 10.18 28.14
N GLU A 803 -31.35 10.54 28.56
CA GLU A 803 -31.65 10.94 29.95
C GLU A 803 -31.82 9.73 30.87
N ALA A 804 -32.40 8.64 30.37
CA ALA A 804 -32.71 7.45 31.18
C ALA A 804 -31.51 6.57 31.55
N THR A 805 -30.37 6.72 30.85
CA THR A 805 -29.19 5.82 31.00
C THR A 805 -27.91 6.51 31.46
N VAL A 806 -27.98 7.75 31.97
CA VAL A 806 -26.80 8.57 32.33
C VAL A 806 -25.81 7.84 33.25
N GLU A 807 -26.28 7.10 34.26
CA GLU A 807 -25.40 6.34 35.17
C GLU A 807 -24.67 5.20 34.45
N PHE A 808 -25.36 4.46 33.58
CA PHE A 808 -24.78 3.40 32.75
C PHE A 808 -23.81 3.98 31.70
N GLN A 809 -24.10 5.14 31.10
CA GLN A 809 -23.18 5.83 30.19
C GLN A 809 -21.87 6.25 30.89
N ALA A 810 -21.93 6.60 32.18
CA ALA A 810 -20.74 6.90 32.98
C ALA A 810 -19.92 5.64 33.26
N GLN A 811 -20.57 4.56 33.74
CA GLN A 811 -19.92 3.26 33.96
C GLN A 811 -19.29 2.70 32.67
N LEU A 812 -19.97 2.83 31.53
CA LEU A 812 -19.49 2.39 30.22
C LEU A 812 -18.29 3.22 29.75
N SER A 813 -18.23 4.50 30.15
CA SER A 813 -17.08 5.39 29.92
C SER A 813 -15.87 5.00 30.79
N GLU A 814 -16.09 4.56 32.02
CA GLU A 814 -15.04 4.03 32.91
C GLU A 814 -14.50 2.68 32.40
N LEU A 815 -15.40 1.77 31.98
CA LEU A 815 -15.04 0.48 31.38
C LEU A 815 -14.21 0.62 30.09
N VAL A 816 -14.55 1.57 29.19
CA VAL A 816 -13.74 1.84 27.99
C VAL A 816 -12.33 2.30 28.35
N ASN A 817 -12.16 3.07 29.43
CA ASN A 817 -10.85 3.45 29.95
C ASN A 817 -10.09 2.28 30.59
N GLU A 818 -10.79 1.38 31.30
CA GLU A 818 -10.17 0.15 31.84
C GLU A 818 -9.69 -0.79 30.72
N ILE A 819 -10.52 -1.07 29.71
CA ILE A 819 -10.14 -1.90 28.57
C ILE A 819 -8.97 -1.27 27.79
N PHE A 820 -8.94 0.07 27.64
CA PHE A 820 -7.79 0.79 27.08
C PHE A 820 -6.49 0.53 27.87
N ILE A 821 -6.53 0.52 29.20
CA ILE A 821 -5.37 0.21 30.06
C ILE A 821 -4.95 -1.26 29.91
N LEU A 822 -5.90 -2.21 29.80
CA LEU A 822 -5.60 -3.63 29.60
C LEU A 822 -4.95 -3.90 28.23
N ILE A 823 -5.48 -3.29 27.16
CA ILE A 823 -4.90 -3.33 25.80
C ILE A 823 -3.46 -2.82 25.81
N VAL A 824 -3.20 -1.66 26.44
CA VAL A 824 -1.84 -1.12 26.56
C VAL A 824 -0.93 -2.12 27.28
N ARG A 825 -1.32 -2.62 28.46
CA ARG A 825 -0.50 -3.53 29.27
C ARG A 825 -0.16 -4.84 28.56
N ASP A 826 -1.09 -5.42 27.82
CA ASP A 826 -0.82 -6.65 27.08
C ASP A 826 0.14 -6.41 25.90
N ALA A 827 0.02 -5.28 25.21
CA ALA A 827 0.98 -4.89 24.17
C ALA A 827 2.38 -4.59 24.76
N GLU A 828 2.47 -3.85 25.88
CA GLU A 828 3.72 -3.61 26.62
C GLU A 828 4.40 -4.95 27.03
N ARG A 829 3.63 -5.87 27.63
CA ARG A 829 4.07 -7.22 28.02
C ARG A 829 4.64 -8.04 26.84
N ARG A 830 4.08 -7.88 25.64
CA ARG A 830 4.56 -8.57 24.42
C ARG A 830 5.82 -7.92 23.86
N LEU A 831 5.87 -6.59 23.81
CA LEU A 831 7.03 -5.82 23.35
C LEU A 831 8.25 -6.06 24.25
N ASP A 832 8.05 -6.14 25.57
CA ASP A 832 9.11 -6.35 26.56
C ASP A 832 9.94 -7.62 26.28
N LYS A 833 9.26 -8.75 26.03
CA LYS A 833 9.89 -10.06 25.72
C LYS A 833 10.96 -9.99 24.63
N VAL A 834 10.83 -9.07 23.67
CA VAL A 834 11.74 -8.94 22.50
C VAL A 834 12.64 -7.71 22.55
N LEU A 835 12.37 -6.73 23.41
CA LEU A 835 12.92 -5.37 23.33
C LEU A 835 14.46 -5.34 23.39
N ASP A 836 15.08 -6.05 24.33
CA ASP A 836 16.54 -6.08 24.50
C ASP A 836 17.26 -6.68 23.30
N ALA A 837 16.81 -7.87 22.88
CA ALA A 837 17.42 -8.62 21.79
C ALA A 837 17.20 -7.92 20.43
N ALA A 838 16.06 -7.24 20.25
CA ALA A 838 15.71 -6.53 19.02
C ALA A 838 16.33 -5.14 18.92
N MET A 839 16.40 -4.35 20.01
CA MET A 839 16.78 -2.93 19.95
C MET A 839 18.16 -2.63 20.53
N LEU A 840 18.58 -3.32 21.59
CA LEU A 840 19.83 -3.03 22.31
C LEU A 840 21.00 -3.89 21.84
N ASP A 841 20.75 -5.19 21.60
CA ASP A 841 21.78 -6.16 21.21
C ASP A 841 21.82 -6.51 19.71
N HIS A 842 20.80 -6.14 18.92
CA HIS A 842 20.80 -6.41 17.48
C HIS A 842 21.86 -5.59 16.73
N GLU A 843 22.89 -6.26 16.22
CA GLU A 843 24.03 -5.65 15.52
C GLU A 843 23.83 -5.57 14.00
N THR A 844 23.59 -4.34 13.52
CA THR A 844 23.29 -4.04 12.10
C THR A 844 24.53 -3.88 11.21
N ILE A 845 25.73 -3.68 11.78
CA ILE A 845 26.95 -3.38 11.01
C ILE A 845 28.02 -4.48 11.21
N PRO A 846 28.30 -5.33 10.18
CA PRO A 846 29.26 -6.42 10.30
C PRO A 846 30.71 -5.95 10.48
N GLY A 847 31.27 -6.18 11.67
CA GLY A 847 32.66 -5.87 12.02
C GLY A 847 32.87 -5.25 13.42
N PHE A 848 31.80 -4.92 14.14
CA PHE A 848 31.86 -4.28 15.47
C PHE A 848 31.90 -5.27 16.66
N GLU A 849 32.05 -6.57 16.42
CA GLU A 849 32.16 -7.60 17.47
C GLU A 849 33.47 -7.49 18.29
N ASP A 850 34.53 -6.89 17.73
CA ASP A 850 35.92 -6.90 18.24
C ASP A 850 36.40 -5.56 18.86
N ILE A 851 35.47 -4.73 19.37
CA ILE A 851 35.81 -3.42 19.97
C ILE A 851 36.66 -3.59 21.24
N ALA A 852 37.83 -2.96 21.25
CA ALA A 852 38.67 -2.87 22.44
C ALA A 852 38.33 -1.61 23.25
N PHE A 853 37.98 -1.78 24.53
CA PHE A 853 37.77 -0.68 25.48
C PHE A 853 39.05 -0.30 26.22
N GLN A 854 39.17 0.97 26.61
CA GLN A 854 40.30 1.44 27.40
C GLN A 854 40.26 0.76 28.79
N ASN A 855 41.44 0.28 29.23
CA ASN A 855 41.69 -0.47 30.47
C ASN A 855 41.31 -1.97 30.48
N GLU A 856 40.92 -2.61 29.37
CA GLU A 856 40.81 -4.08 29.30
C GLU A 856 42.18 -4.78 29.18
N TRP A 857 42.79 -5.14 30.32
CA TRP A 857 44.09 -5.82 30.40
C TRP A 857 44.05 -7.32 30.04
N ARG A 858 43.79 -7.66 28.77
CA ARG A 858 43.78 -9.05 28.24
C ARG A 858 45.18 -9.66 28.03
N ILE A 859 46.02 -9.72 29.07
CA ILE A 859 47.43 -10.17 28.94
C ILE A 859 47.59 -11.66 28.58
N PHE A 860 46.70 -12.55 29.05
CA PHE A 860 46.91 -14.01 28.94
C PHE A 860 45.94 -14.79 28.03
N LYS A 861 45.02 -14.12 27.32
CA LYS A 861 44.28 -14.76 26.22
C LYS A 861 44.98 -14.45 24.89
N ARG A 862 45.66 -15.46 24.34
CA ARG A 862 46.24 -15.44 22.98
C ARG A 862 45.14 -14.99 22.01
N LYS A 863 45.40 -13.96 21.18
CA LYS A 863 44.42 -13.53 20.16
C LYS A 863 43.99 -14.73 19.33
N ALA A 864 42.69 -14.96 19.22
CA ALA A 864 42.17 -15.78 18.14
C ALA A 864 42.55 -15.08 16.84
N GLN A 865 43.37 -15.72 16.01
CA GLN A 865 43.78 -15.15 14.74
C GLN A 865 42.60 -15.29 13.78
N VAL A 866 41.81 -14.22 13.67
CA VAL A 866 40.66 -14.12 12.77
C VAL A 866 41.14 -14.50 11.37
N LYS A 867 40.56 -15.58 10.82
CA LYS A 867 40.54 -15.76 9.37
C LYS A 867 39.68 -14.63 8.83
N GLU A 868 40.24 -13.79 7.98
CA GLU A 868 39.41 -12.93 7.13
C GLU A 868 38.42 -13.84 6.38
N GLU A 869 37.13 -13.65 6.62
CA GLU A 869 36.10 -14.32 5.84
C GLU A 869 36.26 -13.83 4.39
N PRO A 870 36.39 -14.73 3.39
CA PRO A 870 36.54 -14.30 2.00
C PRO A 870 35.33 -13.44 1.61
N LEU A 871 35.56 -12.38 0.82
CA LEU A 871 34.54 -11.37 0.48
C LEU A 871 33.22 -11.99 -0.02
N GLU A 872 33.31 -13.12 -0.74
CA GLU A 872 32.20 -13.97 -1.18
C GLU A 872 31.19 -14.37 -0.08
N LYS A 873 31.62 -14.50 1.18
CA LYS A 873 30.71 -14.79 2.31
C LYS A 873 29.92 -13.56 2.75
N ARG A 874 30.48 -12.36 2.63
CA ARG A 874 29.86 -11.11 3.08
C ARG A 874 28.63 -10.71 2.24
N PHE A 875 28.49 -11.31 1.05
CA PHE A 875 27.37 -11.14 0.14
C PHE A 875 26.43 -12.37 0.05
N ARG A 876 26.64 -13.41 0.88
CA ARG A 876 25.64 -14.49 0.99
C ARG A 876 24.43 -13.98 1.77
N PRO A 877 23.19 -14.39 1.42
CA PRO A 877 22.04 -14.12 2.27
C PRO A 877 22.31 -14.65 3.69
N PRO A 878 21.95 -13.90 4.75
CA PRO A 878 22.21 -14.32 6.12
C PRO A 878 21.57 -15.69 6.38
N SER A 879 22.31 -16.55 7.08
CA SER A 879 21.89 -17.92 7.35
C SER A 879 20.52 -17.95 8.06
N PRO A 880 19.73 -19.03 7.95
CA PRO A 880 18.44 -19.13 8.65
C PRO A 880 18.57 -18.85 10.17
N LYS A 881 19.67 -19.30 10.79
CA LYS A 881 19.98 -19.03 12.21
C LYS A 881 20.40 -17.58 12.52
N GLN A 882 20.77 -16.78 11.52
CA GLN A 882 20.90 -15.31 11.65
C GLN A 882 19.58 -14.59 11.37
N ARG A 883 18.79 -15.05 10.38
CA ARG A 883 17.45 -14.49 10.08
C ARG A 883 16.46 -14.66 11.23
N ALA A 884 16.61 -15.75 11.99
CA ALA A 884 15.82 -16.06 13.18
C ALA A 884 16.31 -15.38 14.48
N LYS A 885 17.36 -14.55 14.44
CA LYS A 885 17.67 -13.68 15.59
C LYS A 885 16.63 -12.56 15.69
N PRO A 886 16.19 -12.16 16.90
CA PRO A 886 15.40 -10.95 17.09
C PRO A 886 16.09 -9.74 16.45
N ALA A 887 15.28 -8.86 15.88
CA ALA A 887 15.70 -7.65 15.19
C ALA A 887 14.65 -6.55 15.38
N PRO A 888 14.95 -5.27 15.09
CA PRO A 888 13.99 -4.17 15.27
C PRO A 888 12.64 -4.40 14.56
N ARG A 889 12.66 -5.19 13.47
CA ARG A 889 11.48 -5.65 12.74
C ARG A 889 10.44 -6.37 13.62
N ASN A 890 10.85 -7.06 14.68
CA ASN A 890 9.92 -7.74 15.60
C ASN A 890 9.15 -6.73 16.47
N VAL A 891 9.80 -5.63 16.88
CA VAL A 891 9.12 -4.56 17.63
C VAL A 891 8.13 -3.83 16.73
N THR A 892 8.51 -3.53 15.48
CA THR A 892 7.59 -2.93 14.49
C THR A 892 6.49 -3.91 14.04
N SER A 893 6.75 -5.22 14.02
CA SER A 893 5.77 -6.29 13.77
C SER A 893 4.68 -6.25 14.83
N LEU A 894 5.05 -6.34 16.12
CA LEU A 894 4.11 -6.27 17.24
C LEU A 894 3.29 -4.98 17.24
N LEU A 895 3.90 -3.81 17.01
CA LEU A 895 3.18 -2.54 16.88
C LEU A 895 2.18 -2.53 15.69
N SER A 896 2.54 -3.16 14.57
CA SER A 896 1.67 -3.29 13.39
C SER A 896 0.49 -4.24 13.67
N SER A 897 0.72 -5.32 14.40
CA SER A 897 -0.31 -6.27 14.80
C SER A 897 -1.28 -5.70 15.83
N THR A 898 -0.79 -4.92 16.81
CA THR A 898 -1.68 -4.19 17.72
C THR A 898 -2.55 -3.22 16.92
N LEU A 899 -1.97 -2.47 15.99
CA LEU A 899 -2.73 -1.58 15.11
C LEU A 899 -3.77 -2.34 14.26
N PHE A 900 -3.40 -3.51 13.71
CA PHE A 900 -4.30 -4.38 12.95
C PHE A 900 -5.49 -4.88 13.76
N VAL A 901 -5.30 -5.34 15.01
CA VAL A 901 -6.42 -5.80 15.84
C VAL A 901 -7.36 -4.64 16.19
N LEU A 902 -6.82 -3.43 16.36
CA LEU A 902 -7.64 -2.23 16.58
C LEU A 902 -8.45 -1.84 15.33
N ASP A 903 -7.85 -1.96 14.14
CA ASP A 903 -8.53 -1.76 12.86
C ASP A 903 -9.59 -2.85 12.59
N LEU A 904 -9.28 -4.11 12.89
CA LEU A 904 -10.14 -5.27 12.64
C LEU A 904 -11.50 -5.16 13.35
N TYR A 905 -11.54 -4.58 14.54
CA TYR A 905 -12.76 -4.34 15.30
C TYR A 905 -13.31 -2.90 15.14
N ASP A 906 -12.90 -2.16 14.11
CA ASP A 906 -13.43 -0.83 13.76
C ASP A 906 -13.30 0.22 14.91
N ILE A 907 -12.25 0.13 15.75
CA ILE A 907 -12.10 0.99 16.94
C ILE A 907 -11.80 2.44 16.56
N HIS A 908 -12.54 3.35 17.20
CA HIS A 908 -12.50 4.79 16.96
C HIS A 908 -11.06 5.37 16.91
N SER A 909 -10.75 6.08 15.83
CA SER A 909 -9.40 6.59 15.49
C SER A 909 -8.68 7.30 16.65
N VAL A 910 -9.40 8.16 17.37
CA VAL A 910 -8.96 8.87 18.59
C VAL A 910 -8.43 7.93 19.69
N ILE A 911 -9.06 6.78 19.94
CA ILE A 911 -8.60 5.79 20.94
C ILE A 911 -7.36 5.07 20.41
N THR A 912 -7.41 4.62 19.15
CA THR A 912 -6.29 3.96 18.47
C THR A 912 -5.03 4.82 18.43
N ALA A 913 -5.15 6.13 18.20
CA ALA A 913 -4.04 7.08 18.26
C ALA A 913 -3.44 7.21 19.68
N GLN A 914 -4.27 7.21 20.72
CA GLN A 914 -3.82 7.25 22.11
C GLN A 914 -3.08 5.97 22.52
N ILE A 915 -3.57 4.79 22.12
CA ILE A 915 -2.90 3.50 22.39
C ILE A 915 -1.49 3.52 21.80
N ILE A 916 -1.34 3.90 20.52
CA ILE A 916 -0.04 3.96 19.86
C ILE A 916 0.86 5.05 20.49
N SER A 917 0.32 6.19 20.92
CA SER A 917 1.08 7.21 21.64
C SER A 917 1.58 6.72 23.01
N GLN A 918 0.77 5.94 23.74
CA GLN A 918 1.17 5.33 25.01
C GLN A 918 2.27 4.26 24.81
N LEU A 919 2.12 3.38 23.81
CA LEU A 919 3.15 2.36 23.51
C LEU A 919 4.47 3.00 23.05
N LEU A 920 4.42 4.09 22.29
CA LEU A 920 5.61 4.87 21.92
C LEU A 920 6.22 5.60 23.14
N TYR A 921 5.41 6.05 24.10
CA TYR A 921 5.90 6.60 25.37
C TYR A 921 6.64 5.54 26.18
N TRP A 922 6.01 4.39 26.42
CA TRP A 922 6.58 3.27 27.17
C TRP A 922 7.89 2.77 26.53
N LEU A 923 7.91 2.53 25.22
CA LEU A 923 9.13 2.16 24.47
C LEU A 923 10.24 3.20 24.64
N GLY A 924 9.90 4.49 24.66
CA GLY A 924 10.85 5.58 24.84
C GLY A 924 11.43 5.65 26.25
N ALA A 925 10.57 5.51 27.27
CA ALA A 925 10.98 5.47 28.68
C ALA A 925 11.86 4.25 28.97
N GLU A 926 11.46 3.07 28.48
CA GLU A 926 12.11 1.81 28.83
C GLU A 926 13.44 1.60 28.10
N LEU A 927 13.53 1.94 26.81
CA LEU A 927 14.82 1.97 26.11
C LEU A 927 15.79 2.96 26.77
N PHE A 928 15.32 4.14 27.20
CA PHE A 928 16.14 5.10 27.91
C PHE A 928 16.68 4.52 29.22
N ASN A 929 15.81 3.90 30.02
CA ASN A 929 16.17 3.30 31.30
C ASN A 929 17.20 2.18 31.15
N ARG A 930 17.01 1.26 30.20
CA ARG A 930 17.95 0.14 29.97
C ARG A 930 19.33 0.62 29.50
N ILE A 931 19.40 1.68 28.69
CA ILE A 931 20.68 2.29 28.29
C ILE A 931 21.36 2.98 29.49
N MET A 932 20.60 3.70 30.32
CA MET A 932 21.13 4.45 31.48
C MET A 932 21.60 3.55 32.63
N SER A 933 20.89 2.46 32.90
CA SER A 933 21.23 1.51 33.95
C SER A 933 22.36 0.56 33.54
N ASN A 934 22.38 0.09 32.28
CA ASN A 934 23.38 -0.87 31.84
C ASN A 934 24.60 -0.21 31.15
N ARG A 935 25.71 -0.14 31.91
CA ARG A 935 27.01 0.36 31.44
C ARG A 935 27.53 -0.30 30.14
N LYS A 936 27.00 -1.44 29.70
CA LYS A 936 27.31 -2.08 28.40
C LYS A 936 26.98 -1.17 27.21
N TYR A 937 25.91 -0.38 27.30
CA TYR A 937 25.39 0.43 26.18
C TYR A 937 25.94 1.86 26.15
N LEU A 938 26.56 2.32 27.25
CA LEU A 938 27.21 3.64 27.37
C LEU A 938 28.58 3.70 26.68
N ALA A 939 28.61 3.47 25.36
CA ALA A 939 29.77 3.53 24.48
C ALA A 939 29.37 4.08 23.10
N ARG A 940 30.26 4.80 22.41
CA ARG A 940 29.98 5.44 21.11
C ARG A 940 29.39 4.47 20.07
N THR A 941 30.00 3.31 19.88
CA THR A 941 29.51 2.35 18.88
C THR A 941 28.13 1.82 19.24
N LYS A 942 27.91 1.43 20.51
CA LYS A 942 26.60 0.94 20.96
C LYS A 942 25.54 2.03 20.85
N ALA A 943 25.89 3.29 21.10
CA ALA A 943 25.00 4.42 20.87
C ALA A 943 24.65 4.61 19.37
N MET A 944 25.62 4.43 18.45
CA MET A 944 25.37 4.49 17.01
C MET A 944 24.51 3.32 16.50
N GLN A 945 24.79 2.09 16.97
CA GLN A 945 24.01 0.89 16.68
C GLN A 945 22.56 1.03 17.14
N ILE A 946 22.35 1.39 18.41
CA ILE A 946 21.00 1.56 18.98
C ILE A 946 20.29 2.73 18.28
N ARG A 947 21.00 3.79 17.84
CA ARG A 947 20.38 4.87 17.06
C ARG A 947 19.85 4.40 15.70
N MET A 948 20.54 3.46 15.03
CA MET A 948 20.06 2.83 13.79
C MET A 948 18.84 1.94 14.03
N ASN A 949 18.83 1.20 15.14
CA ASN A 949 17.66 0.40 15.54
C ASN A 949 16.46 1.31 15.86
N VAL A 950 16.65 2.40 16.62
CA VAL A 950 15.59 3.38 16.93
C VAL A 950 15.05 4.08 15.67
N SER A 951 15.86 4.30 14.62
CA SER A 951 15.31 4.85 13.36
C SER A 951 14.31 3.92 12.67
N THR A 952 14.31 2.60 12.89
CA THR A 952 13.25 1.75 12.31
C THR A 952 11.89 1.99 12.98
N LEU A 953 11.86 2.49 14.22
CA LEU A 953 10.62 2.92 14.89
C LEU A 953 10.15 4.28 14.35
N GLU A 954 11.07 5.22 14.12
CA GLU A 954 10.75 6.49 13.44
C GLU A 954 10.23 6.25 12.02
N ASP A 955 10.80 5.29 11.30
CA ASP A 955 10.40 4.91 9.94
C ASP A 955 9.05 4.20 9.93
N TRP A 956 8.82 3.26 10.85
CA TRP A 956 7.51 2.63 11.05
C TRP A 956 6.40 3.65 11.35
N ALA A 957 6.70 4.66 12.19
CA ALA A 957 5.75 5.73 12.50
C ALA A 957 5.49 6.64 11.29
N ARG A 958 6.47 6.84 10.39
CA ARG A 958 6.27 7.53 9.11
C ARG A 958 5.39 6.75 8.14
N THR A 959 5.55 5.42 8.07
CA THR A 959 4.71 4.55 7.24
C THR A 959 3.28 4.43 7.77
N ASN A 960 3.11 4.39 9.10
CA ASN A 960 1.81 4.27 9.76
C ASN A 960 1.32 5.61 10.33
N ASN A 961 1.58 6.72 9.62
CA ASN A 961 1.30 8.06 10.15
C ASN A 961 -0.20 8.40 10.14
N ARG A 962 -0.89 8.15 11.25
CA ARG A 962 -2.29 8.51 11.43
C ARG A 962 -2.43 9.90 12.04
N GLN A 963 -3.50 10.59 11.66
CA GLN A 963 -4.02 11.76 12.36
C GLN A 963 -5.35 11.35 13.02
N PRO A 964 -5.59 11.68 14.30
CA PRO A 964 -6.94 11.58 14.85
C PRO A 964 -7.86 12.57 14.14
N GLU A 965 -9.08 12.14 13.81
CA GLU A 965 -10.12 13.01 13.28
C GLU A 965 -10.93 13.58 14.45
N HIS A 966 -10.93 14.90 14.60
CA HIS A 966 -11.77 15.63 15.56
C HIS A 966 -12.69 16.63 14.84
N TYR A 967 -13.89 16.83 15.38
CA TYR A 967 -14.88 17.74 14.81
C TYR A 967 -15.10 18.97 15.71
N GLU A 968 -14.29 20.01 15.50
CA GLU A 968 -14.30 21.24 16.31
C GLU A 968 -14.75 22.48 15.52
N GLY A 969 -15.92 23.01 15.89
CA GLY A 969 -16.40 24.32 15.45
C GLY A 969 -16.99 24.38 14.04
N GLY A 970 -17.55 23.28 13.53
CA GLY A 970 -18.21 23.22 12.22
C GLY A 970 -17.29 22.83 11.06
N GLU A 971 -16.02 22.52 11.34
CA GLU A 971 -15.05 22.01 10.38
C GLU A 971 -14.40 20.74 10.95
N THR A 972 -14.18 19.72 10.12
CA THR A 972 -13.29 18.59 10.45
C THR A 972 -11.86 19.13 10.59
N LYS A 973 -11.33 19.21 11.81
CA LYS A 973 -9.98 19.67 12.07
C LYS A 973 -9.17 18.50 12.61
N SER A 974 -8.01 18.24 12.02
CA SER A 974 -7.01 17.34 12.62
C SER A 974 -6.30 18.01 13.79
N SER A 975 -7.05 18.29 14.87
CA SER A 975 -6.47 18.55 16.19
C SER A 975 -6.05 17.21 16.82
N GLY A 976 -4.97 17.23 17.60
CA GLY A 976 -4.34 16.03 18.15
C GLY A 976 -2.91 15.82 17.64
N GLU A 977 -2.18 14.88 18.25
CA GLU A 977 -0.79 14.57 17.91
C GLU A 977 -0.73 13.44 16.86
N THR A 978 0.00 13.64 15.76
CA THR A 978 0.16 12.60 14.73
C THR A 978 1.05 11.46 15.22
N THR A 979 0.95 10.27 14.62
CA THR A 979 1.82 9.13 15.00
C THR A 979 3.31 9.47 14.86
N VAL A 980 3.69 10.25 13.83
CA VAL A 980 5.07 10.75 13.64
C VAL A 980 5.47 11.74 14.72
N ASP A 981 4.59 12.64 15.14
CA ASP A 981 4.91 13.64 16.16
C ASP A 981 4.98 13.02 17.56
N ALA A 982 4.10 12.07 17.88
CA ALA A 982 4.17 11.26 19.09
C ALA A 982 5.49 10.47 19.14
N ALA A 983 5.85 9.76 18.07
CA ALA A 983 7.14 9.06 17.98
C ALA A 983 8.32 10.03 18.16
N ARG A 984 8.30 11.19 17.49
CA ARG A 984 9.32 12.24 17.62
C ARG A 984 9.41 12.78 19.05
N ARG A 985 8.28 12.97 19.74
CA ARG A 985 8.21 13.50 21.11
C ARG A 985 8.74 12.49 22.13
N HIS A 986 8.30 11.24 22.03
CA HIS A 986 8.58 10.18 23.00
C HIS A 986 9.95 9.55 22.83
N MET A 987 10.46 9.39 21.60
CA MET A 987 11.82 8.91 21.34
C MET A 987 12.90 9.97 21.63
N ALA A 988 12.54 11.25 21.80
CA ALA A 988 13.49 12.34 21.95
C ALA A 988 14.51 12.17 23.11
N PRO A 989 14.16 11.67 24.32
CA PRO A 989 15.13 11.43 25.38
C PRO A 989 16.16 10.36 25.00
N VAL A 990 15.71 9.26 24.39
CA VAL A 990 16.59 8.18 23.88
C VAL A 990 17.52 8.73 22.81
N ILE A 991 16.99 9.40 21.79
CA ILE A 991 17.77 9.96 20.68
C ILE A 991 18.81 10.98 21.20
N GLN A 992 18.44 11.83 22.16
CA GLN A 992 19.36 12.80 22.77
C GLN A 992 20.44 12.13 23.63
N LEU A 993 20.12 11.05 24.36
CA LEU A 993 21.12 10.26 25.10
C LEU A 993 22.13 9.61 24.14
N LEU A 994 21.63 9.01 23.07
CA LEU A 994 22.46 8.38 22.02
C LEU A 994 23.33 9.43 21.30
N GLN A 995 22.82 10.65 21.08
CA GLN A 995 23.60 11.77 20.54
C GLN A 995 24.71 12.19 21.52
N TRP A 996 24.38 12.39 22.81
CA TRP A 996 25.31 12.79 23.86
C TRP A 996 26.51 11.85 23.96
N LEU A 997 26.26 10.53 23.96
CA LEU A 997 27.29 9.49 24.00
C LEU A 997 28.24 9.52 22.79
N GLN A 998 27.78 9.92 21.61
CA GLN A 998 28.60 10.02 20.40
C GLN A 998 29.46 11.30 20.38
N CYS A 999 28.96 12.40 20.95
CA CYS A 999 29.64 13.71 20.96
C CYS A 999 30.98 13.71 21.72
N PHE A 1000 31.20 12.80 22.67
CA PHE A 1000 32.46 12.74 23.44
C PHE A 1000 33.69 12.60 22.54
N SER A 1001 33.61 11.77 21.50
CA SER A 1001 34.67 11.57 20.51
C SER A 1001 35.06 12.83 19.71
N SER A 1002 34.15 13.81 19.60
CA SER A 1002 34.33 15.04 18.81
C SER A 1002 34.73 16.27 19.63
N LEU A 1003 34.60 16.23 20.97
CA LEU A 1003 34.83 17.40 21.81
C LEU A 1003 36.33 17.67 22.06
N GLY A 1004 36.77 18.89 21.77
CA GLY A 1004 38.11 19.38 22.11
C GLY A 1004 38.30 19.55 23.63
N ALA A 1005 39.54 19.49 24.10
CA ALA A 1005 39.84 19.58 25.54
C ALA A 1005 39.42 20.93 26.18
N ASP A 1006 39.45 22.00 25.38
CA ASP A 1006 39.14 23.38 25.79
C ASP A 1006 37.97 23.97 24.97
N ASP A 1007 37.27 23.17 24.16
CA ASP A 1007 36.15 23.61 23.32
C ASP A 1007 34.84 23.66 24.11
N LEU A 1008 34.71 24.69 24.94
CA LEU A 1008 33.51 24.95 25.72
C LEU A 1008 32.35 25.45 24.85
N GLU A 1009 32.62 26.04 23.68
CA GLU A 1009 31.60 26.60 22.79
C GLU A 1009 30.82 25.50 22.07
N ALA A 1010 31.52 24.49 21.51
CA ALA A 1010 30.87 23.30 20.96
C ALA A 1010 30.11 22.50 22.03
N LEU A 1011 30.62 22.43 23.28
CA LEU A 1011 29.91 21.81 24.39
C LEU A 1011 28.59 22.55 24.70
N VAL A 1012 28.62 23.89 24.79
CA VAL A 1012 27.44 24.71 25.06
C VAL A 1012 26.43 24.60 23.91
N GLY A 1013 26.88 24.67 22.65
CA GLY A 1013 26.03 24.45 21.48
C GLY A 1013 25.37 23.07 21.46
N THR A 1014 26.10 22.02 21.86
CA THR A 1014 25.55 20.66 22.01
C THR A 1014 24.50 20.61 23.12
N LEU A 1015 24.79 21.15 24.31
CA LEU A 1015 23.86 21.16 25.45
C LEU A 1015 22.58 21.98 25.18
N GLN A 1016 22.65 23.00 24.33
CA GLN A 1016 21.47 23.74 23.89
C GLN A 1016 20.53 22.93 22.97
N GLN A 1017 21.00 21.84 22.35
CA GLN A 1017 20.17 20.92 21.57
C GLN A 1017 19.53 19.84 22.46
N LEU A 1018 20.24 19.37 23.49
CA LEU A 1018 19.85 18.27 24.39
C LEU A 1018 18.78 18.66 25.45
N LYS A 1019 17.72 19.35 25.02
CA LYS A 1019 16.69 19.98 25.88
C LYS A 1019 15.76 19.00 26.63
N ARG A 1020 15.81 17.70 26.36
CA ARG A 1020 14.98 16.67 27.03
C ARG A 1020 15.73 15.92 28.13
N LEU A 1021 17.05 16.08 28.25
CA LEU A 1021 17.86 15.42 29.27
C LEU A 1021 18.07 16.32 30.50
N SER A 1022 18.03 15.73 31.69
CA SER A 1022 18.39 16.42 32.93
C SER A 1022 19.92 16.55 33.07
N PRO A 1023 20.43 17.60 33.77
CA PRO A 1023 21.86 17.69 34.08
C PRO A 1023 22.40 16.45 34.82
N GLN A 1024 21.58 15.79 35.64
CA GLN A 1024 21.93 14.56 36.35
C GLN A 1024 22.11 13.38 35.38
N GLN A 1025 21.20 13.22 34.41
CA GLN A 1025 21.29 12.18 33.38
C GLN A 1025 22.54 12.37 32.50
N LEU A 1026 22.83 13.61 32.09
CA LEU A 1026 24.02 13.96 31.31
C LEU A 1026 25.33 13.62 32.05
N ILE A 1027 25.39 13.90 33.35
CA ILE A 1027 26.56 13.62 34.21
C ILE A 1027 26.71 12.11 34.48
N HIS A 1028 25.61 11.39 34.71
CA HIS A 1028 25.64 9.93 34.88
C HIS A 1028 26.16 9.22 33.63
N ALA A 1029 25.57 9.52 32.46
CA ALA A 1029 25.99 8.96 31.19
C ALA A 1029 27.48 9.26 30.87
N ALA A 1030 27.96 10.47 31.19
CA ALA A 1030 29.37 10.84 31.03
C ALA A 1030 30.31 10.14 32.02
N SER A 1031 29.87 9.92 33.27
CA SER A 1031 30.69 9.30 34.32
C SER A 1031 30.79 7.78 34.16
N HIS A 1032 29.71 7.13 33.71
CA HIS A 1032 29.64 5.71 33.46
C HIS A 1032 30.07 5.32 32.02
N TYR A 1033 30.46 6.27 31.19
CA TYR A 1033 30.94 6.02 29.83
C TYR A 1033 32.07 4.96 29.74
N ARG A 1034 32.12 4.21 28.64
CA ARG A 1034 33.19 3.27 28.30
C ARG A 1034 33.94 3.76 27.05
N PRO A 1035 35.05 4.49 27.19
CA PRO A 1035 35.79 4.99 26.03
C PRO A 1035 36.48 3.87 25.25
N GLU A 1036 36.40 3.95 23.93
CA GLU A 1036 36.96 2.98 22.99
C GLU A 1036 38.47 3.25 22.76
N VAL A 1037 39.26 2.25 22.38
CA VAL A 1037 40.72 2.42 22.18
C VAL A 1037 41.00 3.40 21.03
N GLY A 1038 41.62 4.54 21.36
CA GLY A 1038 41.87 5.65 20.44
C GLY A 1038 40.96 6.86 20.65
N GLU A 1039 39.86 6.69 21.37
CA GLU A 1039 38.92 7.77 21.73
C GLU A 1039 39.47 8.66 22.85
N ARG A 1040 38.98 9.91 22.93
CA ARG A 1040 39.16 10.79 24.09
C ARG A 1040 37.85 10.87 24.86
N GLY A 1041 37.86 10.50 26.15
CA GLY A 1041 36.71 10.72 27.04
C GLY A 1041 36.50 12.21 27.35
N LEU A 1042 35.31 12.53 27.87
CA LEU A 1042 34.90 13.91 28.18
C LEU A 1042 35.95 14.65 29.05
N PRO A 1043 36.41 15.86 28.67
CA PRO A 1043 37.48 16.54 29.39
C PRO A 1043 37.01 17.08 30.75
N LYS A 1044 37.95 17.20 31.69
CA LYS A 1044 37.67 17.62 33.09
C LYS A 1044 37.10 19.04 33.19
N SER A 1045 37.39 19.89 32.20
CA SER A 1045 36.79 21.21 31.97
C SER A 1045 35.27 21.10 31.76
N ALA A 1046 34.84 20.28 30.81
CA ALA A 1046 33.44 20.01 30.51
C ALA A 1046 32.69 19.37 31.69
N LEU A 1047 33.29 18.37 32.35
CA LEU A 1047 32.68 17.74 33.53
C LEU A 1047 32.44 18.76 34.66
N LYS A 1048 33.38 19.68 34.90
CA LYS A 1048 33.23 20.77 35.88
C LYS A 1048 32.13 21.76 35.49
N TYR A 1049 31.94 22.02 34.20
CA TYR A 1049 30.86 22.88 33.70
C TYR A 1049 29.47 22.24 33.90
N LEU A 1050 29.33 20.94 33.60
CA LEU A 1050 28.09 20.20 33.86
C LEU A 1050 27.69 20.21 35.35
N ASN A 1051 28.66 19.98 36.25
CA ASN A 1051 28.42 20.04 37.70
C ASN A 1051 27.97 21.44 38.17
N ALA A 1052 28.44 22.51 37.52
CA ALA A 1052 27.98 23.87 37.82
C ALA A 1052 26.51 24.08 37.39
N ILE A 1053 26.12 23.59 36.20
CA ILE A 1053 24.73 23.61 35.72
C ILE A 1053 23.82 22.80 36.67
N GLN A 1054 24.26 21.63 37.14
CA GLN A 1054 23.49 20.83 38.10
C GLN A 1054 23.27 21.61 39.41
N ALA A 1055 24.31 22.24 39.96
CA ALA A 1055 24.20 23.01 41.20
C ALA A 1055 23.27 24.24 41.06
N GLU A 1056 23.26 24.91 39.90
CA GLU A 1056 22.30 25.97 39.60
C GLU A 1056 20.86 25.43 39.47
N HIS A 1057 20.69 24.28 38.81
CA HIS A 1057 19.38 23.64 38.63
C HIS A 1057 18.77 23.20 39.97
N VAL A 1058 19.57 22.64 40.88
CA VAL A 1058 19.13 22.24 42.23
C VAL A 1058 18.66 23.47 43.02
N ARG A 1059 19.47 24.53 43.08
CA ARG A 1059 19.08 25.80 43.74
C ARG A 1059 17.76 26.35 43.20
N ARG A 1060 17.59 26.36 41.87
CA ARG A 1060 16.36 26.82 41.22
C ARG A 1060 15.14 25.93 41.50
N LYS A 1061 15.34 24.65 41.86
CA LYS A 1061 14.29 23.73 42.35
C LYS A 1061 13.94 24.02 43.81
N GLU A 1062 14.92 24.37 44.64
CA GLU A 1062 14.74 24.80 46.03
C GLU A 1062 14.03 26.17 46.13
N ASP A 1063 14.46 27.17 45.35
CA ASP A 1063 13.83 28.49 45.25
C ASP A 1063 12.35 28.40 44.81
N ARG A 1064 12.02 27.43 43.95
CA ARG A 1064 10.64 27.14 43.55
C ARG A 1064 9.83 26.44 44.64
N LYS A 1065 10.43 25.57 45.44
CA LYS A 1065 9.76 24.95 46.60
C LYS A 1065 9.53 25.96 47.73
N SER A 1066 10.41 26.95 47.91
CA SER A 1066 10.28 27.98 48.96
C SER A 1066 9.31 29.13 48.62
N SER A 1067 8.87 29.24 47.37
CA SER A 1067 7.99 30.33 46.87
C SER A 1067 6.53 29.91 46.61
N ALA A 1068 6.16 28.66 46.92
CA ALA A 1068 4.76 28.22 46.87
C ALA A 1068 3.94 28.84 48.04
N PRO A 1069 2.77 29.46 47.79
CA PRO A 1069 1.98 30.10 48.83
C PRO A 1069 1.28 29.08 49.72
N SER A 1070 1.55 29.13 51.03
CA SER A 1070 0.85 28.31 52.02
C SER A 1070 -0.56 28.86 52.30
N THR A 1071 -1.57 28.01 52.16
CA THR A 1071 -2.98 28.37 52.41
C THR A 1071 -3.24 28.63 53.89
N PRO A 1072 -3.89 29.75 54.28
CA PRO A 1072 -4.01 30.15 55.67
C PRO A 1072 -5.13 29.41 56.42
N VAL A 1073 -4.76 28.50 57.32
CA VAL A 1073 -5.70 27.86 58.27
C VAL A 1073 -6.21 28.89 59.27
N ARG A 1074 -7.54 29.07 59.37
CA ARG A 1074 -8.17 30.09 60.24
C ARG A 1074 -9.27 29.54 61.15
N GLY A 1075 -9.03 29.63 62.46
CA GLY A 1075 -10.09 29.71 63.48
C GLY A 1075 -10.54 28.39 64.12
N LYS A 1076 -10.30 28.26 65.43
CA LYS A 1076 -10.96 27.26 66.30
C LYS A 1076 -12.39 27.71 66.63
N HIS A 1077 -13.32 26.77 66.83
CA HIS A 1077 -14.10 26.58 68.08
C HIS A 1077 -14.96 25.27 67.96
N PRO A 1078 -15.53 24.70 69.06
CA PRO A 1078 -15.51 23.24 69.23
C PRO A 1078 -16.87 22.54 69.44
N ASN A 1079 -16.77 21.20 69.60
CA ASN A 1079 -17.69 20.20 70.19
C ASN A 1079 -18.52 19.31 69.25
N GLY A 1080 -17.99 18.08 69.05
CA GLY A 1080 -18.74 16.83 69.00
C GLY A 1080 -19.06 16.25 67.61
N ALA A 1081 -19.06 14.92 67.40
CA ALA A 1081 -18.46 13.83 68.19
C ALA A 1081 -18.43 12.50 67.38
N ILE A 1082 -17.28 11.79 67.35
CA ILE A 1082 -17.12 10.31 67.25
C ILE A 1082 -17.81 9.61 66.03
N THR A 1083 -17.11 9.00 65.05
CA THR A 1083 -16.11 7.90 65.07
C THR A 1083 -15.04 8.13 63.97
N GLY A 1084 -13.77 7.71 64.07
CA GLY A 1084 -13.23 6.33 63.93
C GLY A 1084 -12.74 6.10 62.47
N THR A 1085 -11.56 5.58 62.13
CA THR A 1085 -10.44 4.94 62.89
C THR A 1085 -9.10 5.14 62.09
N PRO A 1086 -7.88 4.60 62.44
CA PRO A 1086 -6.66 5.43 62.37
C PRO A 1086 -5.45 4.91 61.55
N GLY A 1087 -4.49 5.81 61.31
CA GLY A 1087 -3.08 5.55 60.97
C GLY A 1087 -2.30 6.89 60.91
N SER A 1088 -1.05 7.04 61.34
CA SER A 1088 -0.11 6.09 61.97
C SER A 1088 0.76 6.83 63.00
N GLN A 1089 1.34 6.12 63.99
CA GLN A 1089 2.36 6.68 64.89
C GLN A 1089 3.78 6.31 64.44
N ALA A 1090 4.78 7.05 64.95
CA ALA A 1090 6.17 6.98 64.51
C ALA A 1090 7.11 6.31 65.53
N THR A 1091 8.17 5.68 64.99
CA THR A 1091 9.40 5.23 65.67
C THR A 1091 10.54 5.39 64.65
N THR A 1092 11.48 6.34 64.78
CA THR A 1092 12.66 6.40 65.67
C THR A 1092 13.78 5.42 65.33
N GLN A 1093 14.78 5.93 64.59
CA GLN A 1093 16.21 5.62 64.56
C GLN A 1093 16.71 4.20 64.94
N SER A 1094 17.38 3.58 63.98
CA SER A 1094 18.54 2.68 64.18
C SER A 1094 19.60 2.99 63.10
N ASP A 1095 20.84 2.61 63.33
CA ASP A 1095 22.01 3.02 62.54
C ASP A 1095 22.28 2.17 61.28
N GLU A 1096 23.18 2.68 60.44
CA GLU A 1096 24.09 2.03 59.46
C GLU A 1096 23.75 0.60 58.96
N GLU A 1097 23.44 0.47 57.66
CA GLU A 1097 24.31 -0.23 56.67
C GLU A 1097 23.88 0.10 55.22
N GLU A 1098 24.57 -0.47 54.22
CA GLU A 1098 24.52 -0.08 52.80
C GLU A 1098 23.30 -0.63 52.04
N ASP A 1099 22.68 0.19 51.17
CA ASP A 1099 21.99 -0.31 49.97
C ASP A 1099 21.99 0.75 48.84
N ASP A 1100 22.01 0.30 47.58
CA ASP A 1100 22.52 1.07 46.41
C ASP A 1100 21.41 1.85 45.65
N ASP A 1101 20.56 2.58 46.39
CA ASP A 1101 19.38 3.28 45.86
C ASP A 1101 19.77 4.46 44.94
N ALA A 1102 19.49 4.31 43.63
CA ALA A 1102 19.77 5.34 42.64
C ALA A 1102 18.91 6.61 42.84
N PRO A 1103 19.46 7.83 42.70
CA PRO A 1103 18.78 9.06 43.09
C PRO A 1103 17.50 9.33 42.26
N GLU A 1104 16.41 9.68 42.96
CA GLU A 1104 14.98 9.82 42.56
C GLU A 1104 14.63 10.50 41.21
N ASN A 1105 15.57 11.05 40.45
CA ASN A 1105 15.33 11.83 39.22
C ASN A 1105 16.26 11.40 38.06
N LEU A 1106 16.84 10.18 38.11
CA LEU A 1106 17.75 9.67 37.09
C LEU A 1106 17.02 8.99 35.91
N LEU A 1107 16.06 8.11 36.21
CA LEU A 1107 15.31 7.34 35.22
C LEU A 1107 14.05 8.08 34.75
N LEU A 1108 13.45 7.61 33.66
CA LEU A 1108 12.07 7.93 33.27
C LEU A 1108 11.11 6.92 33.90
N ASP A 1109 9.84 7.27 34.05
CA ASP A 1109 8.81 6.42 34.64
C ASP A 1109 8.02 5.68 33.53
N PRO A 1110 8.22 4.37 33.30
CA PRO A 1110 7.48 3.63 32.27
C PRO A 1110 6.02 3.36 32.68
N ALA A 1111 5.69 3.46 33.97
CA ALA A 1111 4.34 3.19 34.49
C ALA A 1111 3.42 4.44 34.42
N LEU A 1112 3.92 5.57 33.90
CA LEU A 1112 3.12 6.76 33.67
C LEU A 1112 2.18 6.54 32.48
N MET A 1113 0.89 6.38 32.78
CA MET A 1113 -0.16 6.51 31.78
C MET A 1113 -0.30 7.99 31.35
N LEU A 1114 -0.32 8.23 30.04
CA LEU A 1114 -0.71 9.52 29.47
C LEU A 1114 -2.21 9.80 29.76
N PRO A 1115 -2.66 11.07 29.78
CA PRO A 1115 -4.07 11.39 29.96
C PRO A 1115 -4.93 10.78 28.86
N PHE A 1116 -5.89 9.92 29.25
CA PHE A 1116 -6.87 9.34 28.34
C PHE A 1116 -8.06 10.28 28.15
N THR A 1117 -8.53 10.38 26.92
CA THR A 1117 -9.72 11.14 26.52
C THR A 1117 -10.59 10.29 25.60
N LEU A 1118 -11.86 10.11 25.98
CA LEU A 1118 -12.87 9.49 25.12
C LEU A 1118 -13.17 10.37 23.89
N PRO A 1119 -13.57 9.79 22.74
CA PRO A 1119 -14.09 10.53 21.61
C PRO A 1119 -15.27 11.42 22.02
N SER A 1120 -15.36 12.63 21.47
CA SER A 1120 -16.50 13.51 21.72
C SER A 1120 -17.78 12.95 21.07
N VAL A 1121 -18.96 13.40 21.53
CA VAL A 1121 -20.24 13.01 20.91
C VAL A 1121 -20.28 13.42 19.43
N THR A 1122 -19.69 14.57 19.11
CA THR A 1122 -19.46 15.07 17.75
C THR A 1122 -18.54 14.16 16.93
N ASP A 1123 -17.44 13.64 17.49
CA ASP A 1123 -16.56 12.70 16.78
C ASP A 1123 -17.29 11.38 16.50
N MET A 1124 -18.01 10.84 17.48
CA MET A 1124 -18.80 9.61 17.31
C MET A 1124 -19.94 9.80 16.27
N LEU A 1125 -20.52 11.00 16.14
CA LEU A 1125 -21.51 11.32 15.10
C LEU A 1125 -20.90 11.44 13.69
N VAL A 1126 -19.59 11.68 13.56
CA VAL A 1126 -18.86 11.70 12.26
C VAL A 1126 -18.29 10.32 11.92
N SER A 1127 -17.87 9.54 12.93
CA SER A 1127 -17.34 8.19 12.78
C SER A 1127 -18.43 7.14 12.53
N TYR A 1128 -19.55 7.21 13.25
CA TYR A 1128 -20.65 6.22 13.17
C TYR A 1128 -21.93 6.77 12.50
N GLY A 1129 -21.95 8.06 12.11
CA GLY A 1129 -23.08 8.71 11.47
C GLY A 1129 -22.79 9.24 10.07
N ALA A 1130 -23.77 9.93 9.47
CA ALA A 1130 -23.70 10.43 8.09
C ALA A 1130 -22.83 11.70 7.93
N GLY A 1131 -22.20 12.18 9.01
CA GLY A 1131 -21.55 13.48 9.08
C GLY A 1131 -22.54 14.66 9.04
N PHE A 1132 -22.08 15.84 9.44
CA PHE A 1132 -22.87 17.07 9.30
C PHE A 1132 -23.11 17.38 7.82
N GLY A 1133 -24.37 17.59 7.44
CA GLY A 1133 -24.79 17.75 6.04
C GLY A 1133 -25.15 16.45 5.31
N GLY A 1134 -25.02 15.28 5.95
CA GLY A 1134 -25.49 14.01 5.40
C GLY A 1134 -24.68 13.48 4.20
N VAL A 1135 -23.39 13.84 4.12
CA VAL A 1135 -22.50 13.48 3.00
C VAL A 1135 -22.07 12.00 3.00
N ASN A 1136 -22.06 11.34 4.15
CA ASN A 1136 -21.54 9.97 4.31
C ASN A 1136 -22.66 8.96 4.62
N ARG A 1137 -23.76 8.94 3.84
CA ARG A 1137 -24.96 8.12 4.15
C ARG A 1137 -24.66 6.61 4.20
N GLU A 1138 -23.75 6.11 3.37
CA GLU A 1138 -23.28 4.71 3.38
C GLU A 1138 -22.60 4.32 4.70
N ARG A 1139 -21.70 5.18 5.22
CA ARG A 1139 -21.05 4.97 6.53
C ARG A 1139 -22.09 4.91 7.65
N ALA A 1140 -23.15 5.72 7.57
CA ALA A 1140 -24.25 5.68 8.53
C ALA A 1140 -25.04 4.36 8.45
N ARG A 1141 -25.27 3.80 7.25
CA ARG A 1141 -25.95 2.52 7.04
C ARG A 1141 -25.24 1.37 7.75
N LYS A 1142 -23.90 1.29 7.68
CA LYS A 1142 -23.09 0.27 8.38
C LYS A 1142 -23.37 0.19 9.89
N TYR A 1143 -23.70 1.31 10.53
CA TYR A 1143 -23.91 1.40 11.97
C TYR A 1143 -25.38 1.65 12.38
N ILE A 1144 -26.35 1.30 11.52
CA ILE A 1144 -27.76 1.22 11.94
C ILE A 1144 -27.94 0.02 12.89
N PRO A 1145 -28.62 0.18 14.05
CA PRO A 1145 -28.90 -0.93 14.96
C PRO A 1145 -29.82 -1.98 14.31
N THR A 1146 -29.25 -3.11 13.89
CA THR A 1146 -29.93 -4.23 13.24
C THR A 1146 -29.50 -5.57 13.86
N VAL A 1147 -30.27 -6.63 13.64
CA VAL A 1147 -29.95 -8.00 14.10
C VAL A 1147 -29.95 -8.94 12.90
N PRO A 1148 -28.83 -9.58 12.54
CA PRO A 1148 -28.78 -10.49 11.39
C PRO A 1148 -29.78 -11.65 11.51
N PRO A 1149 -30.50 -12.06 10.44
CA PRO A 1149 -31.43 -13.19 10.48
C PRO A 1149 -30.80 -14.51 10.94
N GLU A 1150 -29.54 -14.75 10.58
CA GLU A 1150 -28.76 -15.88 11.09
C GLU A 1150 -28.67 -15.91 12.62
N PHE A 1151 -28.54 -14.73 13.24
CA PHE A 1151 -28.42 -14.61 14.69
C PHE A 1151 -29.75 -14.88 15.39
N LEU A 1152 -30.86 -14.41 14.81
CA LEU A 1152 -32.21 -14.76 15.26
C LEU A 1152 -32.41 -16.28 15.25
N SER A 1153 -31.91 -16.99 14.24
CA SER A 1153 -31.99 -18.46 14.19
C SER A 1153 -31.26 -19.16 15.35
N LYS A 1154 -30.17 -18.58 15.89
CA LYS A 1154 -29.44 -19.11 17.06
C LYS A 1154 -30.22 -18.90 18.37
N LEU A 1155 -30.96 -17.79 18.47
CA LEU A 1155 -31.90 -17.51 19.56
C LEU A 1155 -33.15 -18.43 19.50
N GLU A 1156 -33.63 -18.78 18.30
CA GLU A 1156 -34.74 -19.72 18.13
C GLU A 1156 -34.34 -21.19 18.35
N ALA A 1157 -33.23 -21.66 17.75
CA ALA A 1157 -32.84 -23.07 17.75
C ALA A 1157 -32.51 -23.63 19.15
N SER A 1158 -32.15 -22.76 20.10
CA SER A 1158 -31.94 -23.09 21.50
C SER A 1158 -33.23 -23.03 22.35
N GLY A 1159 -34.36 -22.60 21.78
CA GLY A 1159 -35.68 -22.54 22.40
C GLY A 1159 -36.55 -23.77 22.08
N ALA A 1160 -37.08 -24.43 23.12
CA ALA A 1160 -37.82 -25.69 22.96
C ALA A 1160 -39.28 -25.52 22.46
N ARG A 1161 -39.48 -25.02 21.23
CA ARG A 1161 -40.79 -25.02 20.54
C ARG A 1161 -40.66 -25.45 19.07
N LYS A 1162 -41.25 -26.59 18.70
CA LYS A 1162 -41.41 -27.00 17.29
C LYS A 1162 -42.63 -26.32 16.68
N GLY A 1163 -42.40 -25.24 15.93
CA GLY A 1163 -43.38 -24.62 15.04
C GLY A 1163 -42.99 -23.17 14.74
N PRO A 1164 -43.02 -22.71 13.48
CA PRO A 1164 -42.78 -21.31 13.15
C PRO A 1164 -43.87 -20.45 13.80
N MET A 1165 -43.49 -19.36 14.48
CA MET A 1165 -44.46 -18.50 15.17
C MET A 1165 -45.15 -17.49 14.23
N PHE A 1166 -44.61 -17.30 13.02
CA PHE A 1166 -45.22 -16.52 11.96
C PHE A 1166 -45.62 -17.41 10.78
N SER A 1167 -46.81 -17.16 10.26
CA SER A 1167 -47.25 -17.61 8.94
C SER A 1167 -47.68 -16.39 8.12
N GLU A 1168 -47.53 -16.44 6.80
CA GLU A 1168 -47.66 -15.28 5.89
C GLU A 1168 -49.09 -14.71 5.74
N LYS A 1169 -49.98 -14.89 6.73
CA LYS A 1169 -51.42 -14.59 6.64
C LYS A 1169 -51.95 -13.50 7.56
N ASP A 1170 -51.16 -13.01 8.50
CA ASP A 1170 -51.62 -11.98 9.44
C ASP A 1170 -51.42 -10.54 8.92
N TRP A 1171 -50.78 -10.36 7.75
CA TRP A 1171 -50.52 -9.07 7.10
C TRP A 1171 -51.75 -8.40 6.42
N GLU A 1172 -52.93 -9.04 6.39
CA GLU A 1172 -54.13 -8.50 5.71
C GLU A 1172 -55.07 -7.63 6.59
N ASN A 1173 -54.70 -7.28 7.83
CA ASN A 1173 -55.57 -6.50 8.74
C ASN A 1173 -54.98 -5.15 9.19
N GLU A 1174 -54.91 -4.18 8.28
CA GLU A 1174 -54.81 -2.76 8.64
C GLU A 1174 -56.18 -2.23 9.14
N GLU A 1175 -56.47 -2.26 10.46
CA GLU A 1175 -57.49 -1.37 11.08
C GLU A 1175 -57.47 -1.35 12.64
N VAL A 1176 -56.44 -0.75 13.26
CA VAL A 1176 -56.50 -0.07 14.58
C VAL A 1176 -55.54 1.12 14.62
#